data_AF-A0A7R9QN45-F1
#
_entry.id   AF-A0A7R9QN45-F1
#
_cell.length_a   1.000
_cell.length_b   1.000
_cell.length_c   1.000
_cell.angle_alpha   90.00
_cell.angle_beta   90.00
_cell.angle_gamma   90.00
#
_symmetry.space_group_name_H-M   'P 1'
#
loop_
_entity.id
_entity.type
_entity.pdbx_description
1 polymer ?
#
loop_
_entity_poly.entity_id
_entity_poly.type
_entity_poly.pdbx_seq_one_letter_code
_entity_poly.pdbx_strand_id
1 'polypeptide(L)'
;DTAINLNSSAILAIPVRDTLKCVENQQDINKTVSRDQLWQAQTPQISTFSKLKTAIEAALANNIVITDEASALEYINEPVKVVMGRSDNIKITYPDDLELAKWDKLHLDPWLLGFLIINAILGLLMVYSASSEDMSMVIRQAVSFGVGFVLLFICAQIPPKVYQAISPWFYLFAILLLILVLLVGDVRLGAKRWLTIPGIGSMQPSEFMKFAMPLMMAWYFARNPLPPKFKHIVIALIIMMVPFVLALLQPDLAIGIVIGGVFALFLSGMSWTLILGTLAALALAFPLIWTFVLQAYQKKRIMTLFDPESDALGAGWNIIQSKIAIGSGGMTGRGFLEGTQSQLGYLPEHHTDFIMSTYAEEFGFIGVFFLFALYTAMIFRCMMISLSSFHNYGRLLAGTIGLSLFFYVFVNSGMVSGILPVTGDPLPLMSYGGSAVIALLASFGITINSYKVRFSMHIIIMGAGVIGTTSAYYLKQAGHEVTVIDRQPNVALETSFANAGQISPGYASPWAAPGIPLKAFKWMFQPHSPLAIKLTGDMHQYQWMVRMLAECNINRYQINKERMVRISEYSRDCLDELRAETKIHFDERQLGTLQLFRKQHQLDVAGKDTEVLKHEGVPFELLDKAGVIKAEPALAHATVDFVGGLRLPNDQTGDCQKFTTELAELAAKQGVNFLFNTVIESIEKDAERITAIHLKDGSKIKGDAYVMALGSYSHEMLKQLEIDAPVYPLKGYSITTKIIDPALSPVSTILDESYKIALTRFDDRIRVGGMAEINGFDRSLKSSREDTLLMVLQQLFPNASDISDAHFWTGLRPATPDGTPIVGKTRYQNLYTNTGHGTLGWTMSCGSAKLLSDIISGTTPQIEYDDLNVFRYDSVNH
;
A
#
# COMPACT_ATOMS: atom_id res chain seq x y z
N ASP A 1 -1.27 3.14 16.57
CA ASP A 1 0.08 2.55 16.68
C ASP A 1 0.91 3.22 17.74
N THR A 2 1.18 4.53 17.70
CA THR A 2 1.94 5.26 18.74
C THR A 2 1.45 5.01 20.18
N ALA A 3 0.15 5.12 20.45
CA ALA A 3 -0.42 4.86 21.77
C ALA A 3 -0.31 3.38 22.21
N ILE A 4 -0.36 2.46 21.25
CA ILE A 4 -0.33 1.00 21.48
C ILE A 4 1.11 0.56 21.76
N ASN A 5 2.06 1.01 20.93
CA ASN A 5 3.48 0.64 21.02
C ASN A 5 4.14 1.21 22.29
N LEU A 6 3.71 2.39 22.73
CA LEU A 6 4.27 3.07 23.92
C LEU A 6 3.49 2.81 25.21
N ASN A 7 2.41 2.02 25.15
CA ASN A 7 1.46 1.84 26.26
C ASN A 7 1.03 3.17 26.93
N SER A 8 0.85 4.22 26.11
CA SER A 8 0.69 5.61 26.55
C SER A 8 -0.56 6.23 25.93
N SER A 9 -1.08 7.29 26.54
CA SER A 9 -2.13 8.12 25.92
C SER A 9 -1.53 9.07 24.88
N ALA A 10 -2.29 9.45 23.86
CA ALA A 10 -1.87 10.34 22.81
C ALA A 10 -2.98 11.29 22.36
N ILE A 11 -2.61 12.49 21.95
CA ILE A 11 -3.50 13.52 21.40
C ILE A 11 -2.99 13.95 20.03
N LEU A 12 -3.87 14.00 19.03
CA LEU A 12 -3.53 14.64 17.75
C LEU A 12 -3.51 16.15 17.95
N ALA A 13 -2.46 16.83 17.51
CA ALA A 13 -2.42 18.29 17.54
C ALA A 13 -1.51 18.84 16.43
N ILE A 14 -1.73 20.10 16.06
CA ILE A 14 -0.85 20.87 15.16
C ILE A 14 -0.32 22.10 15.90
N PRO A 15 0.87 22.63 15.58
CA PRO A 15 1.34 23.88 16.17
C PRO A 15 0.37 25.04 15.89
N VAL A 16 0.07 25.86 16.90
CA VAL A 16 -0.80 27.03 16.73
C VAL A 16 -0.14 28.02 15.77
N ARG A 17 -0.81 28.30 14.65
CA ARG A 17 -0.36 29.32 13.68
C ARG A 17 -1.04 30.67 13.88
N ASP A 18 -2.28 30.63 14.36
CA ASP A 18 -3.09 31.83 14.54
C ASP A 18 -2.55 32.73 15.65
N THR A 19 -2.77 34.04 15.51
CA THR A 19 -2.39 35.00 16.54
C THR A 19 -3.41 34.95 17.68
N LEU A 20 -3.01 34.38 18.81
CA LEU A 20 -3.86 34.30 20.00
C LEU A 20 -3.75 35.57 20.85
N LYS A 21 -4.91 36.11 21.26
CA LYS A 21 -5.03 37.26 22.16
C LYS A 21 -5.77 36.84 23.43
N CYS A 22 -5.23 37.15 24.59
CA CYS A 22 -5.99 37.15 25.82
C CYS A 22 -6.83 38.44 25.86
N VAL A 23 -8.14 38.28 26.02
CA VAL A 23 -9.10 39.39 26.06
C VAL A 23 -9.71 39.44 27.45
N GLU A 24 -9.77 40.63 28.04
CA GLU A 24 -10.43 40.90 29.31
C GLU A 24 -11.84 41.44 29.04
N ASN A 25 -12.83 40.97 29.81
CA ASN A 25 -14.24 41.34 29.65
C ASN A 25 -14.81 41.14 28.23
N GLN A 26 -14.22 40.24 27.44
CA GLN A 26 -14.59 39.94 26.04
C GLN A 26 -14.53 41.14 25.08
N GLN A 27 -13.90 42.26 25.46
CA GLN A 27 -13.88 43.47 24.64
C GLN A 27 -12.47 44.06 24.49
N ASP A 28 -11.65 44.01 25.53
CA ASP A 28 -10.33 44.66 25.52
C ASP A 28 -9.19 43.63 25.42
N ILE A 29 -8.28 43.83 24.47
CA ILE A 29 -7.08 42.99 24.33
C ILE A 29 -6.13 43.30 25.49
N ASN A 30 -5.93 42.32 26.37
CA ASN A 30 -4.98 42.43 27.48
C ASN A 30 -3.55 42.12 27.00
N LYS A 31 -3.34 40.96 26.37
CA LYS A 31 -2.00 40.55 25.89
C LYS A 31 -2.07 39.61 24.69
N THR A 32 -0.96 39.54 23.95
CA THR A 32 -0.76 38.53 22.90
C THR A 32 -0.06 37.32 23.53
N VAL A 33 -0.56 36.10 23.27
CA VAL A 33 0.04 34.87 23.79
C VAL A 33 1.15 34.41 22.85
N SER A 34 2.32 34.03 23.39
CA SER A 34 3.35 33.38 22.57
C SER A 34 2.87 32.00 22.13
N ARG A 35 3.06 31.67 20.86
CA ARG A 35 2.62 30.42 20.23
C ARG A 35 3.74 29.39 20.09
N ASP A 36 4.97 29.70 20.52
CA ASP A 36 6.17 28.86 20.29
C ASP A 36 6.06 27.45 20.90
N GLN A 37 5.26 27.30 21.97
CA GLN A 37 5.01 26.02 22.64
C GLN A 37 3.53 25.61 22.61
N LEU A 38 2.68 26.33 21.86
CA LEU A 38 1.25 26.07 21.83
C LEU A 38 0.90 25.15 20.67
N TRP A 39 0.12 24.12 20.98
CA TRP A 39 -0.41 23.18 20.01
C TRP A 39 -1.94 23.22 20.06
N GLN A 40 -2.54 23.33 18.89
CA GLN A 40 -3.97 23.20 18.70
C GLN A 40 -4.30 21.71 18.71
N ALA A 41 -4.87 21.25 19.83
CA ALA A 41 -5.43 19.91 19.95
C ALA A 41 -6.45 19.65 18.84
N GLN A 42 -6.54 18.41 18.37
CA GLN A 42 -7.46 17.93 17.35
C GLN A 42 -8.15 16.63 17.82
N THR A 43 -9.08 16.11 17.02
CA THR A 43 -9.77 14.84 17.26
C THR A 43 -9.25 13.76 16.29
N PRO A 44 -9.09 12.47 16.67
CA PRO A 44 -9.34 11.88 18.00
C PRO A 44 -8.20 12.06 19.02
N GLN A 45 -8.56 11.89 20.29
CA GLN A 45 -7.65 11.61 21.40
C GLN A 45 -7.69 10.12 21.72
N ILE A 46 -6.57 9.53 22.10
CA ILE A 46 -6.42 8.09 22.23
C ILE A 46 -5.86 7.75 23.61
N SER A 47 -6.54 6.88 24.34
CA SER A 47 -6.04 6.30 25.58
C SER A 47 -6.61 4.89 25.77
N THR A 48 -5.96 4.09 26.61
CA THR A 48 -6.55 2.81 27.03
C THR A 48 -7.81 3.08 27.85
N PHE A 49 -8.85 2.27 27.65
CA PHE A 49 -10.10 2.41 28.37
C PHE A 49 -9.92 2.47 29.90
N SER A 50 -9.02 1.63 30.45
CA SER A 50 -8.75 1.59 31.89
C SER A 50 -8.20 2.91 32.44
N LYS A 51 -7.24 3.53 31.73
CA LYS A 51 -6.61 4.80 32.14
C LYS A 51 -7.61 5.95 32.07
N LEU A 52 -8.33 6.05 30.95
CA LEU A 52 -9.33 7.10 30.74
C LEU A 52 -10.48 7.00 31.75
N LYS A 53 -10.97 5.78 32.03
CA LYS A 53 -12.02 5.56 33.04
C LYS A 53 -11.55 6.02 34.42
N THR A 54 -10.35 5.63 34.83
CA THR A 54 -9.77 6.02 36.13
C THR A 54 -9.64 7.54 36.24
N ALA A 55 -9.16 8.19 35.17
CA ALA A 55 -9.03 9.64 35.08
C ALA A 55 -10.37 10.37 35.27
N ILE A 56 -11.41 9.92 34.54
CA ILE A 56 -12.74 10.53 34.59
C ILE A 56 -13.40 10.30 35.96
N GLU A 57 -13.33 9.08 36.51
CA GLU A 57 -13.88 8.78 37.84
C GLU A 57 -13.21 9.60 38.94
N ALA A 58 -11.88 9.77 38.87
CA ALA A 58 -11.13 10.61 39.80
C ALA A 58 -11.53 12.09 39.69
N ALA A 59 -11.70 12.62 38.48
CA ALA A 59 -12.13 13.99 38.29
C ALA A 59 -13.56 14.24 38.78
N LEU A 60 -14.48 13.30 38.51
CA LEU A 60 -15.87 13.36 39.00
C LEU A 60 -15.93 13.32 40.54
N ALA A 61 -15.15 12.43 41.17
CA ALA A 61 -15.10 12.33 42.63
C ALA A 61 -14.60 13.62 43.31
N ASN A 62 -13.77 14.40 42.61
CA ASN A 62 -13.17 15.63 43.12
C ASN A 62 -13.81 16.91 42.56
N ASN A 63 -14.94 16.81 41.83
CA ASN A 63 -15.62 17.94 41.18
C ASN A 63 -14.68 18.80 40.30
N ILE A 64 -13.73 18.17 39.61
CA ILE A 64 -12.83 18.84 38.67
C ILE A 64 -13.52 19.01 37.32
N VAL A 65 -13.51 20.23 36.80
CA VAL A 65 -14.02 20.53 35.45
C VAL A 65 -12.99 20.07 34.43
N ILE A 66 -13.31 19.03 33.68
CA ILE A 66 -12.51 18.53 32.56
C ILE A 66 -12.94 19.25 31.28
N THR A 67 -11.97 19.68 30.48
CA THR A 67 -12.23 20.32 29.17
C THR A 67 -12.20 19.31 28.01
N ASP A 68 -11.46 18.21 28.16
CA ASP A 68 -11.33 17.14 27.17
C ASP A 68 -10.66 15.86 27.75
N GLU A 69 -10.51 14.79 26.96
CA GLU A 69 -9.94 13.53 27.47
C GLU A 69 -8.49 13.64 27.96
N ALA A 70 -7.66 14.46 27.30
CA ALA A 70 -6.28 14.70 27.71
C ALA A 70 -6.22 15.39 29.07
N SER A 71 -7.01 16.44 29.30
CA SER A 71 -7.03 17.13 30.60
C SER A 71 -7.47 16.22 31.76
N ALA A 72 -8.34 15.24 31.51
CA ALA A 72 -8.66 14.22 32.51
C ALA A 72 -7.44 13.35 32.85
N LEU A 73 -6.67 12.94 31.83
CA LEU A 73 -5.47 12.11 32.00
C LEU A 73 -4.33 12.88 32.66
N GLU A 74 -4.14 14.15 32.29
CA GLU A 74 -3.19 15.07 32.91
C GLU A 74 -3.45 15.23 34.41
N TYR A 75 -4.72 15.32 34.81
CA TYR A 75 -5.12 15.42 36.22
C TYR A 75 -4.61 14.27 37.09
N ILE A 76 -4.60 13.04 36.55
CA ILE A 76 -4.05 11.86 37.26
C ILE A 76 -2.55 11.66 37.01
N ASN A 77 -1.85 12.65 36.45
CA ASN A 77 -0.43 12.59 36.04
C ASN A 77 -0.12 11.48 35.01
N GLU A 78 -1.10 11.12 34.18
CA GLU A 78 -0.87 10.19 33.07
C GLU A 78 -0.31 10.96 31.87
N PRO A 79 0.84 10.56 31.31
CA PRO A 79 1.45 11.27 30.18
C PRO A 79 0.60 11.15 28.91
N VAL A 80 0.28 12.30 28.32
CA VAL A 80 -0.37 12.39 27.00
C VAL A 80 0.66 12.86 25.97
N LYS A 81 0.95 12.02 24.98
CA LYS A 81 1.90 12.33 23.90
C LYS A 81 1.20 13.10 22.78
N VAL A 82 1.79 14.20 22.34
CA VAL A 82 1.34 14.91 21.14
C VAL A 82 1.78 14.15 19.90
N VAL A 83 0.84 13.89 18.99
CA VAL A 83 1.06 13.30 17.66
C VAL A 83 0.67 14.33 16.62
N MET A 84 1.54 14.55 15.63
CA MET A 84 1.30 15.58 14.61
C MET A 84 0.01 15.29 13.82
N GLY A 85 -0.91 16.24 13.87
CA GLY A 85 -2.16 16.21 13.14
C GLY A 85 -2.05 16.75 11.70
N ARG A 86 -3.18 16.81 11.00
CA ARG A 86 -3.28 17.45 9.68
C ARG A 86 -4.00 18.79 9.81
N SER A 87 -3.65 19.76 8.98
CA SER A 87 -4.30 21.08 9.00
C SER A 87 -5.78 21.05 8.59
N ASP A 88 -6.21 20.07 7.81
CA ASP A 88 -7.61 19.84 7.42
C ASP A 88 -8.40 19.02 8.46
N ASN A 89 -7.75 18.57 9.54
CA ASN A 89 -8.40 17.89 10.64
C ASN A 89 -8.80 18.92 11.70
N ILE A 90 -10.06 18.93 12.11
CA ILE A 90 -10.54 19.89 13.10
C ILE A 90 -10.66 19.23 14.47
N LYS A 91 -10.56 20.05 15.52
CA LYS A 91 -11.00 19.64 16.84
C LYS A 91 -12.53 19.68 16.87
N ILE A 92 -13.14 18.60 17.31
CA ILE A 92 -14.57 18.55 17.59
C ILE A 92 -14.72 18.74 19.10
N THR A 93 -15.13 19.93 19.53
CA THR A 93 -15.33 20.27 20.96
C THR A 93 -16.79 20.62 21.23
N TYR A 94 -17.39 21.42 20.35
CA TYR A 94 -18.76 21.88 20.45
C TYR A 94 -19.66 21.17 19.44
N PRO A 95 -20.99 21.12 19.68
CA PRO A 95 -21.94 20.61 18.71
C PRO A 95 -21.81 21.27 17.32
N ASP A 96 -21.46 22.55 17.26
CA ASP A 96 -21.31 23.29 16.00
C ASP A 96 -20.05 22.87 15.21
N ASP A 97 -19.00 22.37 15.89
CA ASP A 97 -17.80 21.84 15.22
C ASP A 97 -18.15 20.60 14.39
N LEU A 98 -19.22 19.86 14.73
CA LEU A 98 -19.71 18.75 13.91
C LEU A 98 -20.21 19.23 12.55
N GLU A 99 -20.68 20.47 12.41
CA GLU A 99 -21.09 21.04 11.12
C GLU A 99 -19.87 21.40 10.25
N LEU A 100 -18.79 21.89 10.84
CA LEU A 100 -17.50 22.09 10.16
C LEU A 100 -16.81 20.78 9.77
N ALA A 101 -16.90 19.74 10.62
CA ALA A 101 -16.35 18.41 10.34
C ALA A 101 -17.13 17.66 9.26
N LYS A 102 -18.36 18.11 8.96
CA LYS A 102 -19.28 17.29 8.20
C LYS A 102 -18.91 17.15 6.72
N TRP A 103 -18.25 18.10 6.06
CA TRP A 103 -18.28 18.12 4.59
C TRP A 103 -16.91 18.17 3.91
N ASP A 104 -16.53 17.03 3.34
CA ASP A 104 -15.69 16.97 2.14
C ASP A 104 -16.40 16.07 1.10
N LYS A 105 -17.30 16.69 0.34
CA LYS A 105 -18.12 16.19 -0.80
C LYS A 105 -18.99 14.95 -0.56
N LEU A 106 -20.20 14.98 -1.13
CA LEU A 106 -21.05 13.79 -1.26
C LEU A 106 -20.26 12.68 -1.97
N HIS A 107 -20.06 11.55 -1.30
CA HIS A 107 -19.31 10.41 -1.82
C HIS A 107 -20.23 9.60 -2.74
N LEU A 108 -20.62 10.18 -3.88
CA LEU A 108 -21.51 9.56 -4.85
C LEU A 108 -20.84 9.41 -6.22
N ASP A 109 -21.02 8.25 -6.83
CA ASP A 109 -20.67 7.99 -8.23
C ASP A 109 -21.90 8.28 -9.10
N PRO A 110 -21.90 9.38 -9.88
CA PRO A 110 -23.11 9.79 -10.61
C PRO A 110 -23.49 8.79 -11.71
N TRP A 111 -22.52 8.06 -12.27
CA TRP A 111 -22.77 7.10 -13.35
C TRP A 111 -23.44 5.84 -12.81
N LEU A 112 -22.88 5.23 -11.77
CA LEU A 112 -23.45 4.04 -11.15
C LEU A 112 -24.82 4.36 -10.55
N LEU A 113 -24.97 5.51 -9.89
CA LEU A 113 -26.26 5.95 -9.35
C LEU A 113 -27.29 6.16 -10.47
N GLY A 114 -26.91 6.79 -11.58
CA GLY A 114 -27.77 6.98 -12.75
C GLY A 114 -28.25 5.65 -13.32
N PHE A 115 -27.37 4.68 -13.50
CA PHE A 115 -27.73 3.35 -14.01
C PHE A 115 -28.68 2.59 -13.04
N LEU A 116 -28.45 2.69 -11.73
CA LEU A 116 -29.32 2.10 -10.71
C LEU A 116 -30.73 2.69 -10.74
N ILE A 117 -30.85 4.02 -10.89
CA ILE A 117 -32.15 4.70 -10.98
C ILE A 117 -32.89 4.28 -12.25
N ILE A 118 -32.22 4.24 -13.40
CA ILE A 118 -32.82 3.80 -14.67
C ILE A 118 -33.32 2.36 -14.54
N ASN A 119 -32.52 1.46 -13.96
CA ASN A 119 -32.93 0.06 -13.77
C ASN A 119 -34.12 -0.07 -12.81
N ALA A 120 -34.14 0.70 -11.72
CA ALA A 120 -35.26 0.72 -10.78
C ALA A 120 -36.59 1.20 -11.41
N ILE A 121 -36.53 2.23 -12.27
CA ILE A 121 -37.70 2.72 -13.01
C ILE A 121 -38.21 1.64 -13.96
N LEU A 122 -37.32 1.00 -14.72
CA LEU A 122 -37.68 -0.12 -15.60
C LEU A 122 -38.28 -1.29 -14.79
N GLY A 123 -37.71 -1.62 -13.64
CA GLY A 123 -38.25 -2.65 -12.75
C GLY A 123 -39.66 -2.34 -12.27
N LEU A 124 -39.95 -1.10 -11.86
CA LEU A 124 -41.31 -0.70 -11.47
C LEU A 124 -42.31 -0.78 -12.61
N LEU A 125 -41.93 -0.36 -13.82
CA LEU A 125 -42.76 -0.50 -15.02
C LEU A 125 -43.07 -1.97 -15.32
N MET A 126 -42.07 -2.84 -15.19
CA MET A 126 -42.25 -4.26 -15.43
C MET A 126 -43.05 -4.96 -14.34
N VAL A 127 -42.89 -4.57 -13.08
CA VAL A 127 -43.76 -5.08 -12.00
C VAL A 127 -45.21 -4.62 -12.23
N TYR A 128 -45.46 -3.40 -12.71
CA TYR A 128 -46.80 -2.95 -13.06
C TYR A 128 -47.42 -3.82 -14.15
N SER A 129 -46.69 -4.05 -15.26
CA SER A 129 -47.19 -4.90 -16.34
C SER A 129 -47.37 -6.36 -15.90
N ALA A 130 -46.34 -6.95 -15.28
CA ALA A 130 -46.34 -8.33 -14.84
C ALA A 130 -47.21 -8.61 -13.60
N SER A 131 -47.93 -7.62 -13.06
CA SER A 131 -48.92 -7.83 -12.00
C SER A 131 -50.34 -7.53 -12.46
N SER A 132 -50.55 -7.48 -13.79
CA SER A 132 -51.83 -7.09 -14.40
C SER A 132 -52.37 -5.78 -13.82
N GLU A 133 -51.49 -4.79 -13.78
CA GLU A 133 -51.79 -3.42 -13.34
C GLU A 133 -52.10 -3.28 -11.83
N ASP A 134 -51.63 -4.20 -10.99
CA ASP A 134 -51.76 -4.11 -9.52
C ASP A 134 -50.85 -3.01 -8.93
N MET A 135 -51.42 -1.81 -8.81
CA MET A 135 -50.77 -0.67 -8.17
C MET A 135 -50.34 -0.94 -6.73
N SER A 136 -50.97 -1.86 -6.01
CA SER A 136 -50.57 -2.18 -4.63
C SER A 136 -49.19 -2.85 -4.60
N MET A 137 -48.88 -3.68 -5.59
CA MET A 137 -47.60 -4.36 -5.71
C MET A 137 -46.48 -3.39 -6.12
N VAL A 138 -46.78 -2.49 -7.07
CA VAL A 138 -45.89 -1.42 -7.48
C VAL A 138 -45.55 -0.51 -6.31
N ILE A 139 -46.54 -0.10 -5.51
CA ILE A 139 -46.31 0.73 -4.31
C ILE A 139 -45.40 -0.01 -3.31
N ARG A 140 -45.63 -1.30 -3.04
CA ARG A 140 -44.77 -2.09 -2.14
C ARG A 140 -43.32 -2.17 -2.64
N GLN A 141 -43.11 -2.35 -3.94
CA GLN A 141 -41.79 -2.37 -4.55
C GLN A 141 -41.14 -0.97 -4.53
N ALA A 142 -41.90 0.08 -4.83
CA ALA A 142 -41.42 1.48 -4.80
C ALA A 142 -40.98 1.91 -3.40
N VAL A 143 -41.71 1.49 -2.35
CA VAL A 143 -41.29 1.69 -0.95
C VAL A 143 -39.97 0.98 -0.68
N SER A 144 -39.79 -0.25 -1.18
CA SER A 144 -38.54 -1.00 -1.03
C SER A 144 -37.37 -0.31 -1.74
N PHE A 145 -37.58 0.24 -2.93
CA PHE A 145 -36.60 1.09 -3.62
C PHE A 145 -36.28 2.36 -2.82
N GLY A 146 -37.30 3.04 -2.29
CA GLY A 146 -37.11 4.23 -1.45
C GLY A 146 -36.21 3.94 -0.24
N VAL A 147 -36.52 2.87 0.51
CA VAL A 147 -35.67 2.41 1.62
C VAL A 147 -34.27 2.03 1.13
N GLY A 148 -34.17 1.30 0.03
CA GLY A 148 -32.89 0.88 -0.55
C GLY A 148 -32.00 2.05 -1.00
N PHE A 149 -32.55 3.09 -1.63
CA PHE A 149 -31.81 4.28 -2.05
C PHE A 149 -31.40 5.16 -0.85
N VAL A 150 -32.23 5.25 0.18
CA VAL A 150 -31.86 5.90 1.45
C VAL A 150 -30.68 5.15 2.08
N LEU A 151 -30.74 3.82 2.15
CA LEU A 151 -29.63 3.02 2.65
C LEU A 151 -28.39 3.10 1.76
N LEU A 152 -28.54 3.11 0.43
CA LEU A 152 -27.44 3.35 -0.50
C LEU A 152 -26.75 4.67 -0.19
N PHE A 153 -27.53 5.75 -0.03
CA PHE A 153 -27.00 7.08 0.26
C PHE A 153 -26.26 7.11 1.60
N ILE A 154 -26.87 6.60 2.67
CA ILE A 154 -26.24 6.48 3.99
C ILE A 154 -24.96 5.66 3.88
N CYS A 155 -25.03 4.49 3.24
CA CYS A 155 -23.90 3.60 3.12
C CYS A 155 -22.75 4.24 2.31
N ALA A 156 -23.10 5.02 1.29
CA ALA A 156 -22.16 5.74 0.45
C ALA A 156 -21.42 6.85 1.20
N GLN A 157 -21.94 7.37 2.32
CA GLN A 157 -21.25 8.40 3.11
C GLN A 157 -20.31 7.84 4.18
N ILE A 158 -20.45 6.57 4.58
CA ILE A 158 -19.65 5.97 5.65
C ILE A 158 -18.29 5.51 5.09
N PRO A 159 -17.14 5.89 5.70
CA PRO A 159 -15.81 5.54 5.18
C PRO A 159 -15.54 4.02 5.05
N PRO A 160 -14.72 3.56 4.09
CA PRO A 160 -14.49 2.13 3.86
C PRO A 160 -13.86 1.40 5.04
N LYS A 161 -13.08 2.12 5.86
CA LYS A 161 -12.45 1.59 7.07
C LYS A 161 -13.46 1.14 8.12
N VAL A 162 -14.61 1.81 8.21
CA VAL A 162 -15.69 1.41 9.13
C VAL A 162 -16.26 0.08 8.67
N TYR A 163 -16.54 -0.07 7.38
CA TYR A 163 -17.01 -1.34 6.81
C TYR A 163 -16.02 -2.47 7.05
N GLN A 164 -14.73 -2.21 6.83
CA GLN A 164 -13.68 -3.17 7.13
C GLN A 164 -13.67 -3.56 8.61
N ALA A 165 -13.88 -2.62 9.55
CA ALA A 165 -13.94 -2.96 10.97
C ALA A 165 -15.16 -3.83 11.32
N ILE A 166 -16.33 -3.55 10.73
CA ILE A 166 -17.58 -4.25 11.05
C ILE A 166 -17.80 -5.55 10.26
N SER A 167 -17.05 -5.81 9.18
CA SER A 167 -17.32 -6.96 8.28
C SER A 167 -17.41 -8.30 9.00
N PRO A 168 -16.49 -8.65 9.92
CA PRO A 168 -16.56 -9.93 10.65
C PRO A 168 -17.81 -10.02 11.53
N TRP A 169 -18.19 -8.91 12.17
CA TRP A 169 -19.36 -8.85 13.04
C TRP A 169 -20.66 -8.96 12.25
N PHE A 170 -20.74 -8.29 11.10
CA PHE A 170 -21.88 -8.37 10.21
C PHE A 170 -22.03 -9.78 9.61
N TYR A 171 -20.92 -10.43 9.27
CA TYR A 171 -20.90 -11.82 8.82
C TYR A 171 -21.38 -12.80 9.89
N LEU A 172 -20.91 -12.65 11.14
CA LEU A 172 -21.40 -13.44 12.27
C LEU A 172 -22.89 -13.21 12.53
N PHE A 173 -23.35 -11.96 12.46
CA PHE A 173 -24.76 -11.62 12.56
C PHE A 173 -25.60 -12.30 11.47
N ALA A 174 -25.14 -12.29 10.21
CA ALA A 174 -25.82 -12.97 9.12
C ALA A 174 -25.85 -14.51 9.31
N ILE A 175 -24.79 -15.11 9.87
CA ILE A 175 -24.80 -16.54 10.26
C ILE A 175 -25.85 -16.78 11.34
N LEU A 176 -25.91 -15.94 12.37
CA LEU A 176 -26.89 -16.08 13.45
C LEU A 176 -28.32 -15.99 12.93
N LEU A 177 -28.59 -15.11 11.95
CA LEU A 177 -29.89 -15.05 11.30
C LEU A 177 -30.21 -16.34 10.52
N LEU A 178 -29.25 -16.94 9.82
CA LEU A 178 -29.45 -18.23 9.16
C LEU A 178 -29.74 -19.35 10.18
N ILE A 179 -29.05 -19.37 11.32
CA ILE A 179 -29.33 -20.32 12.40
C ILE A 179 -30.73 -20.07 12.97
N LEU A 180 -31.12 -18.80 13.15
CA LEU A 180 -32.43 -18.43 13.67
C LEU A 180 -33.57 -18.93 12.80
N VAL A 181 -33.42 -18.92 11.46
CA VAL A 181 -34.41 -19.50 10.53
C VAL A 181 -34.62 -20.99 10.82
N LEU A 182 -33.55 -21.75 11.09
CA LEU A 182 -33.67 -23.17 11.42
C LEU A 182 -34.49 -23.40 12.69
N LEU A 183 -34.46 -22.46 13.64
CA LEU A 183 -35.18 -22.56 14.91
C LEU A 183 -36.64 -22.09 14.77
N VAL A 184 -36.85 -20.86 14.31
CA VAL A 184 -38.16 -20.15 14.39
C VAL A 184 -38.69 -19.67 13.03
N GLY A 185 -38.05 -20.04 11.92
CA GLY A 185 -38.50 -19.64 10.58
C GLY A 185 -39.89 -20.18 10.21
N ASP A 186 -40.59 -19.42 9.38
CA ASP A 186 -41.90 -19.80 8.86
C ASP A 186 -41.75 -20.74 7.65
N VAL A 187 -42.62 -21.75 7.57
CA VAL A 187 -42.70 -22.64 6.41
C VAL A 187 -43.66 -22.03 5.40
N ARG A 188 -43.12 -21.57 4.26
CA ARG A 188 -43.90 -21.08 3.11
C ARG A 188 -43.57 -21.93 1.89
N LEU A 189 -44.59 -22.38 1.15
CA LEU A 189 -44.43 -23.24 -0.04
C LEU A 189 -43.52 -24.47 0.21
N GLY A 190 -43.57 -25.05 1.42
CA GLY A 190 -42.80 -26.24 1.79
C GLY A 190 -41.33 -26.00 2.18
N ALA A 191 -40.85 -24.75 2.25
CA ALA A 191 -39.49 -24.43 2.68
C ALA A 191 -39.45 -23.43 3.86
N LYS A 192 -38.55 -23.67 4.83
CA LYS A 192 -38.34 -22.84 6.02
C LYS A 192 -37.25 -21.79 5.74
N ARG A 193 -37.63 -20.67 5.10
CA ARG A 193 -36.67 -19.66 4.59
C ARG A 193 -36.91 -18.23 5.08
N TRP A 194 -38.06 -17.96 5.69
CA TRP A 194 -38.51 -16.61 6.01
C TRP A 194 -38.60 -16.42 7.52
N LEU A 195 -38.22 -15.22 7.98
CA LEU A 195 -38.51 -14.75 9.33
C LEU A 195 -39.59 -13.68 9.25
N THR A 196 -40.76 -13.92 9.83
CA THR A 196 -41.79 -12.88 9.98
C THR A 196 -41.50 -12.08 11.24
N ILE A 197 -41.17 -10.80 11.08
CA ILE A 197 -40.97 -9.87 12.18
C ILE A 197 -42.28 -9.09 12.39
N PRO A 198 -42.91 -9.20 13.58
CA PRO A 198 -44.15 -8.49 13.87
C PRO A 198 -44.02 -6.99 13.58
N GLY A 199 -44.90 -6.44 12.74
CA GLY A 199 -44.95 -5.01 12.40
C GLY A 199 -43.97 -4.53 11.32
N ILE A 200 -42.98 -5.34 10.91
CA ILE A 200 -41.97 -4.97 9.89
C ILE A 200 -42.14 -5.78 8.59
N GLY A 201 -42.69 -6.99 8.67
CA GLY A 201 -42.95 -7.86 7.51
C GLY A 201 -42.08 -9.12 7.52
N SER A 202 -42.02 -9.82 6.38
CA SER A 202 -41.20 -11.02 6.22
C SER A 202 -39.86 -10.71 5.54
N MET A 203 -38.77 -11.17 6.15
CA MET A 203 -37.40 -10.98 5.67
C MET A 203 -36.76 -12.33 5.40
N GLN A 204 -35.91 -12.40 4.36
CA GLN A 204 -35.15 -13.59 4.01
C GLN A 204 -33.67 -13.41 4.40
N PRO A 205 -33.18 -14.11 5.45
CA PRO A 205 -31.80 -13.96 5.93
C PRO A 205 -30.69 -14.31 4.93
N SER A 206 -30.97 -15.18 3.95
CA SER A 206 -29.98 -15.50 2.92
C SER A 206 -29.60 -14.30 2.05
N GLU A 207 -30.48 -13.31 1.87
CA GLU A 207 -30.17 -12.05 1.18
C GLU A 207 -29.12 -11.21 1.94
N PHE A 208 -29.13 -11.24 3.27
CA PHE A 208 -28.11 -10.59 4.09
C PHE A 208 -26.77 -11.30 3.99
N MET A 209 -26.78 -12.62 3.86
CA MET A 209 -25.55 -13.40 3.68
C MET A 209 -24.91 -13.20 2.30
N LYS A 210 -25.71 -13.07 1.23
CA LYS A 210 -25.24 -12.70 -0.12
C LYS A 210 -24.46 -11.38 -0.10
N PHE A 211 -24.79 -10.49 0.83
CA PHE A 211 -24.09 -9.23 1.07
C PHE A 211 -22.91 -9.35 2.06
N ALA A 212 -23.06 -10.10 3.15
CA ALA A 212 -22.04 -10.28 4.17
C ALA A 212 -20.82 -11.09 3.68
N MET A 213 -21.03 -12.03 2.76
CA MET A 213 -19.98 -12.89 2.20
C MET A 213 -18.89 -12.08 1.47
N PRO A 214 -19.20 -11.22 0.48
CA PRO A 214 -18.22 -10.30 -0.12
C PRO A 214 -17.45 -9.46 0.90
N LEU A 215 -18.13 -8.89 1.90
CA LEU A 215 -17.51 -8.07 2.95
C LEU A 215 -16.49 -8.86 3.76
N MET A 216 -16.86 -10.05 4.24
CA MET A 216 -15.97 -10.91 5.03
C MET A 216 -14.75 -11.38 4.24
N MET A 217 -14.95 -11.74 2.97
CA MET A 217 -13.88 -12.25 2.11
C MET A 217 -12.91 -11.13 1.70
N ALA A 218 -13.43 -9.94 1.38
CA ALA A 218 -12.61 -8.75 1.14
C ALA A 218 -11.83 -8.37 2.41
N TRP A 219 -12.45 -8.43 3.59
CA TRP A 219 -11.78 -8.17 4.86
C TRP A 219 -10.62 -9.13 5.13
N TYR A 220 -10.86 -10.43 4.93
CA TYR A 220 -9.87 -11.47 5.17
C TYR A 220 -8.67 -11.31 4.24
N PHE A 221 -8.89 -11.17 2.94
CA PHE A 221 -7.80 -11.04 1.97
C PHE A 221 -7.08 -9.70 2.01
N ALA A 222 -7.75 -8.61 2.40
CA ALA A 222 -7.10 -7.30 2.53
C ALA A 222 -6.02 -7.25 3.64
N ARG A 223 -6.04 -8.20 4.57
CA ARG A 223 -5.09 -8.30 5.70
C ARG A 223 -4.01 -9.36 5.51
N ASN A 224 -4.03 -10.06 4.39
CA ASN A 224 -3.11 -11.15 4.09
C ASN A 224 -2.38 -10.86 2.77
N PRO A 225 -1.18 -11.45 2.55
CA PRO A 225 -0.45 -11.26 1.30
C PRO A 225 -1.25 -11.79 0.10
N LEU A 226 -1.21 -11.03 -1.00
CA LEU A 226 -1.80 -11.37 -2.30
C LEU A 226 -0.65 -11.67 -3.27
N PRO A 227 -0.69 -12.78 -4.04
CA PRO A 227 -1.74 -13.80 -4.12
C PRO A 227 -1.81 -14.72 -2.88
N PRO A 228 -2.97 -15.33 -2.57
CA PRO A 228 -3.14 -16.10 -1.35
C PRO A 228 -2.35 -17.42 -1.36
N LYS A 229 -1.60 -17.68 -0.29
CA LYS A 229 -0.97 -18.99 -0.04
C LYS A 229 -2.03 -20.07 0.23
N PHE A 230 -1.66 -21.35 0.06
CA PHE A 230 -2.56 -22.50 0.25
C PHE A 230 -3.36 -22.47 1.57
N LYS A 231 -2.72 -22.09 2.69
CA LYS A 231 -3.38 -21.90 3.99
C LYS A 231 -4.56 -20.92 3.92
N HIS A 232 -4.39 -19.80 3.23
CA HIS A 232 -5.43 -18.78 3.12
C HIS A 232 -6.58 -19.21 2.20
N ILE A 233 -6.29 -20.04 1.18
CA ILE A 233 -7.32 -20.67 0.33
C ILE A 233 -8.20 -21.60 1.17
N VAL A 234 -7.62 -22.45 2.01
CA VAL A 234 -8.39 -23.37 2.89
C VAL A 234 -9.29 -22.59 3.85
N ILE A 235 -8.78 -21.51 4.46
CA ILE A 235 -9.59 -20.68 5.37
C ILE A 235 -10.73 -19.99 4.62
N ALA A 236 -10.49 -19.48 3.42
CA ALA A 236 -11.53 -18.90 2.58
C ALA A 236 -12.63 -19.93 2.22
N LEU A 237 -12.24 -21.18 1.93
CA LEU A 237 -13.20 -22.27 1.72
C LEU A 237 -14.04 -22.54 2.97
N ILE A 238 -13.45 -22.52 4.17
CA ILE A 238 -14.20 -22.69 5.43
C ILE A 238 -15.21 -21.56 5.61
N ILE A 239 -14.80 -20.29 5.41
CA ILE A 239 -15.68 -19.13 5.48
C ILE A 239 -16.87 -19.27 4.51
N MET A 240 -16.65 -19.80 3.30
CA MET A 240 -17.74 -20.02 2.34
C MET A 240 -18.64 -21.22 2.71
N MET A 241 -18.06 -22.31 3.20
CA MET A 241 -18.79 -23.57 3.42
C MET A 241 -19.74 -23.51 4.62
N VAL A 242 -19.41 -22.77 5.68
CA VAL A 242 -20.27 -22.64 6.87
C VAL A 242 -21.69 -22.13 6.53
N PRO A 243 -21.86 -20.94 5.91
CA PRO A 243 -23.19 -20.44 5.56
C PRO A 243 -23.85 -21.27 4.45
N PHE A 244 -23.07 -21.86 3.54
CA PHE A 244 -23.59 -22.76 2.51
C PHE A 244 -24.29 -23.99 3.10
N VAL A 245 -23.65 -24.65 4.07
CA VAL A 245 -24.24 -25.82 4.76
C VAL A 245 -25.51 -25.42 5.53
N LEU A 246 -25.50 -24.26 6.20
CA LEU A 246 -26.69 -23.75 6.90
C LEU A 246 -27.86 -23.47 5.94
N ALA A 247 -27.59 -22.97 4.75
CA ALA A 247 -28.61 -22.73 3.73
C ALA A 247 -29.15 -24.05 3.13
N LEU A 248 -28.29 -25.05 2.91
CA LEU A 248 -28.71 -26.38 2.46
C LEU A 248 -29.67 -27.07 3.45
N LEU A 249 -29.51 -26.83 4.75
CA LEU A 249 -30.42 -27.32 5.78
C LEU A 249 -31.80 -26.63 5.76
N GLN A 250 -31.95 -25.50 5.06
CA GLN A 250 -33.18 -24.69 4.95
C GLN A 250 -33.99 -24.98 3.66
N PRO A 251 -33.88 -26.22 3.15
CA PRO A 251 -34.12 -26.56 1.74
C PRO A 251 -33.86 -25.44 0.70
N ASP A 252 -32.87 -24.57 0.91
CA ASP A 252 -32.59 -23.42 0.04
C ASP A 252 -31.37 -23.71 -0.85
N LEU A 253 -31.52 -23.55 -2.16
CA LEU A 253 -30.42 -23.75 -3.12
C LEU A 253 -29.75 -22.39 -3.38
N ALA A 254 -29.27 -21.75 -2.33
CA ALA A 254 -28.75 -20.39 -2.40
C ALA A 254 -27.26 -20.38 -2.83
N ILE A 255 -26.97 -20.82 -4.05
CA ILE A 255 -25.62 -20.71 -4.65
C ILE A 255 -25.11 -19.26 -4.61
N GLY A 256 -26.03 -18.28 -4.68
CA GLY A 256 -25.73 -16.86 -4.53
C GLY A 256 -25.05 -16.48 -3.20
N ILE A 257 -25.19 -17.27 -2.13
CA ILE A 257 -24.46 -17.02 -0.87
C ILE A 257 -22.95 -17.18 -1.06
N VAL A 258 -22.54 -18.19 -1.83
CA VAL A 258 -21.13 -18.59 -1.97
C VAL A 258 -20.43 -17.81 -3.08
N ILE A 259 -21.17 -17.37 -4.11
CA ILE A 259 -20.58 -16.81 -5.32
C ILE A 259 -19.73 -15.56 -5.05
N GLY A 260 -20.15 -14.72 -4.10
CA GLY A 260 -19.37 -13.57 -3.68
C GLY A 260 -18.00 -13.98 -3.11
N GLY A 261 -17.94 -15.06 -2.34
CA GLY A 261 -16.67 -15.58 -1.83
C GLY A 261 -15.78 -16.16 -2.92
N VAL A 262 -16.36 -16.84 -3.91
CA VAL A 262 -15.62 -17.38 -5.06
C VAL A 262 -15.01 -16.25 -5.89
N PHE A 263 -15.77 -15.18 -6.17
CA PHE A 263 -15.24 -14.04 -6.90
C PHE A 263 -14.21 -13.24 -6.11
N ALA A 264 -14.38 -13.08 -4.80
CA ALA A 264 -13.34 -12.48 -3.95
C ALA A 264 -12.04 -13.30 -3.97
N LEU A 265 -12.16 -14.64 -3.93
CA LEU A 265 -11.03 -15.56 -4.04
C LEU A 265 -10.36 -15.49 -5.42
N PHE A 266 -11.14 -15.40 -6.50
CA PHE A 266 -10.62 -15.18 -7.85
C PHE A 266 -9.86 -13.85 -7.96
N LEU A 267 -10.48 -12.75 -7.53
CA LEU A 267 -9.90 -11.41 -7.58
C LEU A 267 -8.69 -11.22 -6.65
N SER A 268 -8.50 -12.10 -5.66
CA SER A 268 -7.31 -12.13 -4.81
C SER A 268 -6.04 -12.61 -5.54
N GLY A 269 -6.16 -13.04 -6.81
CA GLY A 269 -5.02 -13.46 -7.64
C GLY A 269 -4.74 -14.95 -7.62
N MET A 270 -5.76 -15.79 -7.41
CA MET A 270 -5.63 -17.24 -7.48
C MET A 270 -5.18 -17.70 -8.87
N SER A 271 -4.29 -18.70 -8.95
CA SER A 271 -3.80 -19.21 -10.23
C SER A 271 -4.92 -19.89 -11.04
N TRP A 272 -4.95 -19.63 -12.35
CA TRP A 272 -5.86 -20.27 -13.29
C TRP A 272 -5.79 -21.80 -13.27
N THR A 273 -4.62 -22.36 -12.96
CA THR A 273 -4.42 -23.81 -12.81
C THR A 273 -5.23 -24.42 -11.68
N LEU A 274 -5.34 -23.72 -10.54
CA LEU A 274 -6.13 -24.18 -9.39
C LEU A 274 -7.63 -24.06 -9.67
N ILE A 275 -8.05 -22.99 -10.35
CA ILE A 275 -9.45 -22.79 -10.73
C ILE A 275 -9.90 -23.89 -11.69
N LEU A 276 -9.13 -24.12 -12.77
CA LEU A 276 -9.40 -25.18 -13.74
C LEU A 276 -9.33 -26.57 -13.09
N GLY A 277 -8.37 -26.80 -12.20
CA GLY A 277 -8.26 -28.03 -11.43
C GLY A 277 -9.48 -28.29 -10.53
N THR A 278 -10.01 -27.25 -9.88
CA THR A 278 -11.20 -27.35 -9.03
C THR A 278 -12.46 -27.62 -9.85
N LEU A 279 -12.63 -26.93 -10.99
CA LEU A 279 -13.74 -27.18 -11.91
C LEU A 279 -13.69 -28.60 -12.48
N ALA A 280 -12.50 -29.09 -12.85
CA ALA A 280 -12.31 -30.47 -13.29
C ALA A 280 -12.64 -31.49 -12.18
N ALA A 281 -12.22 -31.22 -10.94
CA ALA A 281 -12.55 -32.05 -9.79
C ALA A 281 -14.07 -32.08 -9.51
N LEU A 282 -14.77 -30.94 -9.60
CA LEU A 282 -16.22 -30.87 -9.47
C LEU A 282 -16.94 -31.64 -10.59
N ALA A 283 -16.46 -31.54 -11.83
CA ALA A 283 -16.99 -32.30 -12.96
C ALA A 283 -16.80 -33.82 -12.76
N LEU A 284 -15.63 -34.25 -12.29
CA LEU A 284 -15.34 -35.64 -11.96
C LEU A 284 -16.17 -36.15 -10.76
N ALA A 285 -16.46 -35.29 -9.78
CA ALA A 285 -17.30 -35.60 -8.64
C ALA A 285 -18.80 -35.57 -8.96
N PHE A 286 -19.22 -34.99 -10.10
CA PHE A 286 -20.62 -34.82 -10.46
C PHE A 286 -21.44 -36.12 -10.42
N PRO A 287 -20.97 -37.30 -10.89
CA PRO A 287 -21.71 -38.55 -10.77
C PRO A 287 -21.99 -38.96 -9.31
N LEU A 288 -21.06 -38.69 -8.41
CA LEU A 288 -21.22 -38.95 -6.97
C LEU A 288 -22.20 -37.94 -6.35
N ILE A 289 -22.08 -36.65 -6.69
CA ILE A 289 -23.02 -35.61 -6.26
C ILE A 289 -24.44 -35.94 -6.74
N TRP A 290 -24.59 -36.35 -7.99
CA TRP A 290 -25.86 -36.78 -8.56
C TRP A 290 -26.43 -37.96 -7.78
N THR A 291 -25.64 -38.99 -7.52
CA THR A 291 -26.16 -40.21 -6.91
C THR A 291 -26.50 -40.04 -5.42
N PHE A 292 -25.59 -39.40 -4.66
CA PHE A 292 -25.64 -39.41 -3.19
C PHE A 292 -26.07 -38.09 -2.54
N VAL A 293 -25.97 -36.96 -3.26
CA VAL A 293 -26.21 -35.63 -2.68
C VAL A 293 -27.51 -35.00 -3.19
N LEU A 294 -27.76 -35.05 -4.50
CA LEU A 294 -28.94 -34.41 -5.09
C LEU A 294 -30.24 -35.12 -4.71
N GLN A 295 -31.19 -34.37 -4.17
CA GLN A 295 -32.54 -34.85 -3.87
C GLN A 295 -33.37 -35.06 -5.15
N ALA A 296 -34.43 -35.87 -5.06
CA ALA A 296 -35.28 -36.21 -6.21
C ALA A 296 -35.83 -34.98 -6.95
N TYR A 297 -36.23 -33.93 -6.22
CA TYR A 297 -36.74 -32.70 -6.84
C TYR A 297 -35.64 -31.91 -7.58
N GLN A 298 -34.40 -31.92 -7.10
CA GLN A 298 -33.25 -31.24 -7.73
C GLN A 298 -32.85 -31.95 -9.02
N LYS A 299 -32.85 -33.28 -9.00
CA LYS A 299 -32.68 -34.12 -10.20
C LYS A 299 -33.75 -33.82 -11.23
N LYS A 300 -35.03 -33.74 -10.80
CA LYS A 300 -36.15 -33.42 -11.70
C LYS A 300 -35.93 -32.08 -12.40
N ARG A 301 -35.50 -31.01 -11.70
CA ARG A 301 -35.20 -29.71 -12.31
C ARG A 301 -34.11 -29.77 -13.39
N ILE A 302 -33.06 -30.56 -13.18
CA ILE A 302 -31.99 -30.72 -14.17
C ILE A 302 -32.49 -31.53 -15.37
N MET A 303 -33.24 -32.61 -15.15
CA MET A 303 -33.80 -33.42 -16.24
C MET A 303 -34.81 -32.63 -17.08
N THR A 304 -35.67 -31.84 -16.43
CA THR A 304 -36.65 -30.95 -17.10
C THR A 304 -35.99 -29.87 -17.95
N LEU A 305 -34.71 -29.52 -17.72
CA LEU A 305 -33.97 -28.62 -18.62
C LEU A 305 -33.72 -29.27 -20.00
N PHE A 306 -33.34 -30.54 -20.01
CA PHE A 306 -32.98 -31.28 -21.22
C PHE A 306 -34.21 -31.85 -21.94
N ASP A 307 -35.24 -32.21 -21.19
CA ASP A 307 -36.51 -32.71 -21.72
C ASP A 307 -37.70 -32.04 -21.00
N PRO A 308 -37.98 -30.76 -21.30
CA PRO A 308 -39.11 -30.03 -20.71
C PRO A 308 -40.47 -30.58 -21.17
N GLU A 309 -40.54 -31.26 -22.32
CA GLU A 309 -41.78 -31.79 -22.89
C GLU A 309 -42.28 -33.03 -22.14
N SER A 310 -41.37 -33.79 -21.51
CA SER A 310 -41.70 -34.96 -20.68
C SER A 310 -42.67 -34.69 -19.53
N ASP A 311 -42.74 -33.44 -19.05
CA ASP A 311 -43.67 -32.98 -18.01
C ASP A 311 -44.22 -31.59 -18.39
N ALA A 312 -44.79 -31.49 -19.59
CA ALA A 312 -45.26 -30.24 -20.17
C ALA A 312 -46.29 -29.51 -19.28
N LEU A 313 -47.15 -30.25 -18.56
CA LEU A 313 -48.17 -29.70 -17.66
C LEU A 313 -47.69 -29.52 -16.19
N GLY A 314 -46.45 -29.94 -15.89
CA GLY A 314 -45.88 -29.91 -14.54
C GLY A 314 -44.64 -29.02 -14.47
N ALA A 315 -43.47 -29.60 -14.18
CA ALA A 315 -42.25 -28.83 -13.95
C ALA A 315 -41.71 -28.10 -15.20
N GLY A 316 -42.02 -28.60 -16.40
CA GLY A 316 -41.58 -28.04 -17.68
C GLY A 316 -42.41 -26.85 -18.17
N TRP A 317 -43.63 -26.68 -17.64
CA TRP A 317 -44.59 -25.67 -18.07
C TRP A 317 -44.00 -24.25 -18.07
N ASN A 318 -43.35 -23.85 -16.97
CA ASN A 318 -42.80 -22.49 -16.82
C ASN A 318 -41.69 -22.20 -17.84
N ILE A 319 -40.82 -23.17 -18.13
CA ILE A 319 -39.72 -23.02 -19.08
C ILE A 319 -40.26 -22.90 -20.51
N ILE A 320 -41.25 -23.74 -20.85
CA ILE A 320 -41.89 -23.73 -22.17
C ILE A 320 -42.60 -22.39 -22.41
N GLN A 321 -43.43 -21.95 -21.47
CA GLN A 321 -44.15 -20.67 -21.60
C GLN A 321 -43.19 -19.48 -21.62
N SER A 322 -42.11 -19.52 -20.83
CA SER A 322 -41.05 -18.51 -20.88
C SER A 322 -40.39 -18.41 -22.26
N LYS A 323 -40.06 -19.54 -22.89
CA LYS A 323 -39.49 -19.57 -24.25
C LYS A 323 -40.48 -19.05 -25.30
N ILE A 324 -41.75 -19.40 -25.17
CA ILE A 324 -42.82 -18.90 -26.06
C ILE A 324 -42.96 -17.38 -25.90
N ALA A 325 -42.99 -16.86 -24.67
CA ALA A 325 -43.06 -15.43 -24.39
C ALA A 325 -41.91 -14.66 -25.06
N ILE A 326 -40.66 -15.10 -24.84
CA ILE A 326 -39.46 -14.52 -25.47
C ILE A 326 -39.57 -14.56 -27.00
N GLY A 327 -39.95 -15.72 -27.57
CA GLY A 327 -40.08 -15.88 -29.01
C GLY A 327 -41.18 -15.00 -29.61
N SER A 328 -42.26 -14.79 -28.86
CA SER A 328 -43.43 -14.01 -29.30
C SER A 328 -43.19 -12.50 -29.33
N GLY A 329 -42.15 -12.01 -28.64
CA GLY A 329 -41.73 -10.60 -28.67
C GLY A 329 -40.99 -10.21 -29.95
N GLY A 330 -40.40 -11.16 -30.69
CA GLY A 330 -39.67 -10.87 -31.93
C GLY A 330 -38.57 -9.80 -31.75
N MET A 331 -38.37 -8.94 -32.77
CA MET A 331 -37.33 -7.91 -32.72
C MET A 331 -37.72 -6.67 -31.90
N THR A 332 -38.97 -6.22 -32.01
CA THR A 332 -39.46 -4.93 -31.48
C THR A 332 -40.36 -5.04 -30.25
N GLY A 333 -40.79 -6.26 -29.90
CA GLY A 333 -41.75 -6.50 -28.83
C GLY A 333 -43.20 -6.42 -29.30
N ARG A 334 -44.11 -6.86 -28.44
CA ARG A 334 -45.57 -6.74 -28.64
C ARG A 334 -46.11 -5.37 -28.25
N GLY A 335 -45.37 -4.60 -27.46
CA GLY A 335 -45.82 -3.36 -26.84
C GLY A 335 -46.00 -3.53 -25.33
N PHE A 336 -45.84 -2.42 -24.60
CA PHE A 336 -46.02 -2.39 -23.14
C PHE A 336 -47.48 -2.74 -22.79
N LEU A 337 -47.68 -3.63 -21.81
CA LEU A 337 -48.99 -4.21 -21.42
C LEU A 337 -49.66 -5.17 -22.44
N GLU A 338 -49.08 -5.36 -23.62
CA GLU A 338 -49.64 -6.21 -24.69
C GLU A 338 -49.10 -7.66 -24.66
N GLY A 339 -48.46 -8.04 -23.55
CA GLY A 339 -47.92 -9.38 -23.33
C GLY A 339 -49.03 -10.41 -23.14
N THR A 340 -49.11 -11.39 -24.03
CA THR A 340 -50.16 -12.41 -23.98
C THR A 340 -49.87 -13.53 -22.99
N GLN A 341 -48.61 -13.92 -22.81
CA GLN A 341 -48.24 -14.99 -21.88
C GLN A 341 -48.22 -14.49 -20.42
N SER A 342 -47.81 -13.24 -20.22
CA SER A 342 -47.82 -12.58 -18.92
C SER A 342 -49.23 -12.23 -18.44
N GLN A 343 -50.03 -11.50 -19.25
CA GLN A 343 -51.34 -10.99 -18.82
C GLN A 343 -52.42 -12.08 -18.65
N LEU A 344 -52.32 -13.18 -19.38
CA LEU A 344 -53.27 -14.29 -19.28
C LEU A 344 -52.91 -15.31 -18.19
N GLY A 345 -51.88 -15.04 -17.39
CA GLY A 345 -51.50 -15.86 -16.23
C GLY A 345 -50.92 -17.23 -16.58
N TYR A 346 -50.42 -17.41 -17.81
CA TYR A 346 -49.81 -18.68 -18.24
C TYR A 346 -48.45 -18.94 -17.58
N LEU A 347 -47.81 -17.91 -17.02
CA LEU A 347 -46.64 -18.03 -16.15
C LEU A 347 -47.05 -17.78 -14.68
N PRO A 348 -46.94 -18.73 -13.75
CA PRO A 348 -47.34 -18.54 -12.34
C PRO A 348 -46.48 -17.53 -11.55
N GLU A 349 -45.24 -17.26 -11.98
CA GLU A 349 -44.22 -16.46 -11.26
C GLU A 349 -43.59 -15.37 -12.16
N HIS A 350 -44.41 -14.68 -12.95
CA HIS A 350 -43.97 -13.69 -13.95
C HIS A 350 -43.51 -12.35 -13.36
N HIS A 351 -43.89 -12.02 -12.13
CA HIS A 351 -43.44 -10.80 -11.44
C HIS A 351 -42.16 -11.00 -10.60
N THR A 352 -41.74 -12.25 -10.37
CA THR A 352 -40.56 -12.66 -9.59
C THR A 352 -39.51 -13.24 -10.54
N ASP A 353 -39.41 -14.57 -10.63
CA ASP A 353 -38.29 -15.27 -11.26
C ASP A 353 -38.29 -15.16 -12.79
N PHE A 354 -39.45 -14.98 -13.42
CA PHE A 354 -39.63 -14.95 -14.88
C PHE A 354 -39.91 -13.56 -15.48
N ILE A 355 -39.66 -12.48 -14.74
CA ILE A 355 -39.95 -11.11 -15.23
C ILE A 355 -39.20 -10.74 -16.52
N MET A 356 -38.04 -11.36 -16.74
CA MET A 356 -37.26 -11.18 -17.96
C MET A 356 -37.99 -11.71 -19.20
N SER A 357 -38.79 -12.78 -19.06
CA SER A 357 -39.61 -13.33 -20.14
C SER A 357 -40.70 -12.33 -20.54
N THR A 358 -41.33 -11.69 -19.56
CA THR A 358 -42.33 -10.64 -19.78
C THR A 358 -41.70 -9.41 -20.43
N TYR A 359 -40.54 -8.97 -19.96
CA TYR A 359 -39.81 -7.86 -20.58
C TYR A 359 -39.42 -8.16 -22.04
N ALA A 360 -38.98 -9.40 -22.33
CA ALA A 360 -38.65 -9.83 -23.68
C ALA A 360 -39.89 -9.94 -24.59
N GLU A 361 -41.04 -10.36 -24.07
CA GLU A 361 -42.30 -10.38 -24.83
C GLU A 361 -42.76 -8.97 -25.21
N GLU A 362 -42.70 -8.02 -24.27
CA GLU A 362 -43.22 -6.66 -24.47
C GLU A 362 -42.29 -5.76 -25.27
N PHE A 363 -40.98 -5.84 -25.06
CA PHE A 363 -39.97 -4.96 -25.68
C PHE A 363 -39.08 -5.65 -26.72
N GLY A 364 -39.23 -6.97 -26.90
CA GLY A 364 -38.51 -7.74 -27.91
C GLY A 364 -37.00 -7.76 -27.71
N PHE A 365 -36.29 -8.21 -28.75
CA PHE A 365 -34.83 -8.27 -28.75
C PHE A 365 -34.15 -6.93 -28.48
N ILE A 366 -34.67 -5.83 -29.06
CA ILE A 366 -34.09 -4.49 -28.87
C ILE A 366 -34.16 -4.07 -27.40
N GLY A 367 -35.30 -4.29 -26.73
CA GLY A 367 -35.43 -4.01 -25.30
C GLY A 367 -34.44 -4.82 -24.47
N VAL A 368 -34.33 -6.11 -24.74
CA VAL A 368 -33.37 -7.02 -24.06
C VAL A 368 -31.93 -6.55 -24.24
N PHE A 369 -31.56 -6.12 -25.44
CA PHE A 369 -30.24 -5.56 -25.72
C PHE A 369 -29.94 -4.33 -24.84
N PHE A 370 -30.87 -3.37 -24.74
CA PHE A 370 -30.68 -2.20 -23.88
C PHE A 370 -30.60 -2.55 -22.40
N LEU A 371 -31.39 -3.52 -21.93
CA LEU A 371 -31.32 -3.99 -20.56
C LEU A 371 -29.96 -4.62 -20.23
N PHE A 372 -29.43 -5.46 -21.12
CA PHE A 372 -28.09 -6.03 -20.95
C PHE A 372 -26.97 -4.99 -21.09
N ALA A 373 -27.13 -4.00 -21.97
CA ALA A 373 -26.20 -2.87 -22.05
C ALA A 373 -26.17 -2.08 -20.72
N LEU A 374 -27.34 -1.86 -20.09
CA LEU A 374 -27.45 -1.20 -18.79
C LEU A 374 -26.76 -2.01 -17.68
N TYR A 375 -27.01 -3.32 -17.57
CA TYR A 375 -26.31 -4.17 -16.60
C TYR A 375 -24.81 -4.22 -16.86
N THR A 376 -24.40 -4.30 -18.12
CA THR A 376 -22.98 -4.28 -18.50
C THR A 376 -22.33 -2.98 -18.08
N ALA A 377 -23.00 -1.83 -18.25
CA ALA A 377 -22.51 -0.53 -17.80
C ALA A 377 -22.36 -0.48 -16.26
N MET A 378 -23.32 -1.03 -15.50
CA MET A 378 -23.23 -1.14 -14.04
C MET A 378 -22.06 -2.01 -13.60
N ILE A 379 -21.90 -3.20 -14.18
CA ILE A 379 -20.82 -4.15 -13.89
C ILE A 379 -19.47 -3.51 -14.22
N PHE A 380 -19.35 -2.92 -15.41
CA PHE A 380 -18.15 -2.22 -15.86
C PHE A 380 -17.79 -1.08 -14.91
N ARG A 381 -18.77 -0.28 -14.45
CA ARG A 381 -18.52 0.79 -13.50
C ARG A 381 -18.04 0.24 -12.14
N CYS A 382 -18.60 -0.87 -11.66
CA CYS A 382 -18.09 -1.54 -10.46
C CYS A 382 -16.64 -2.04 -10.63
N MET A 383 -16.29 -2.57 -11.80
CA MET A 383 -14.90 -2.94 -12.12
C MET A 383 -13.97 -1.72 -12.13
N MET A 384 -14.40 -0.60 -12.71
CA MET A 384 -13.62 0.64 -12.70
C MET A 384 -13.40 1.18 -11.29
N ILE A 385 -14.41 1.13 -10.42
CA ILE A 385 -14.30 1.50 -9.00
C ILE A 385 -13.32 0.56 -8.30
N SER A 386 -13.39 -0.75 -8.55
CA SER A 386 -12.45 -1.75 -8.04
C SER A 386 -11.01 -1.45 -8.45
N LEU A 387 -10.75 -1.12 -9.71
CA LEU A 387 -9.40 -0.81 -10.22
C LEU A 387 -8.86 0.53 -9.70
N SER A 388 -9.76 1.46 -9.35
CA SER A 388 -9.41 2.80 -8.87
C SER A 388 -9.31 2.88 -7.34
N SER A 389 -9.82 1.87 -6.62
CA SER A 389 -9.85 1.86 -5.16
C SER A 389 -8.45 1.78 -4.55
N PHE A 390 -8.22 2.62 -3.55
CA PHE A 390 -6.90 2.80 -2.95
C PHE A 390 -6.47 1.68 -2.00
N HIS A 391 -7.41 1.12 -1.25
CA HIS A 391 -7.16 0.05 -0.29
C HIS A 391 -7.61 -1.31 -0.85
N ASN A 392 -6.85 -2.38 -0.59
CA ASN A 392 -7.15 -3.74 -1.06
C ASN A 392 -8.57 -4.21 -0.69
N TYR A 393 -9.09 -3.78 0.46
CA TYR A 393 -10.46 -4.05 0.88
C TYR A 393 -11.50 -3.50 -0.11
N GLY A 394 -11.40 -2.21 -0.48
CA GLY A 394 -12.32 -1.57 -1.43
C GLY A 394 -12.21 -2.16 -2.84
N ARG A 395 -10.98 -2.47 -3.27
CA ARG A 395 -10.71 -3.13 -4.56
C ARG A 395 -11.44 -4.47 -4.66
N LEU A 396 -11.17 -5.37 -3.71
CA LEU A 396 -11.77 -6.71 -3.69
C LEU A 396 -13.29 -6.65 -3.54
N LEU A 397 -13.80 -5.77 -2.68
CA LEU A 397 -15.23 -5.65 -2.43
C LEU A 397 -16.00 -5.16 -3.67
N ALA A 398 -15.56 -4.06 -4.29
CA ALA A 398 -16.21 -3.51 -5.48
C ALA A 398 -16.19 -4.50 -6.66
N GLY A 399 -15.06 -5.18 -6.87
CA GLY A 399 -14.96 -6.19 -7.91
C GLY A 399 -15.84 -7.40 -7.61
N THR A 400 -15.90 -7.83 -6.36
CA THR A 400 -16.74 -8.97 -5.96
C THR A 400 -18.22 -8.67 -6.16
N ILE A 401 -18.69 -7.49 -5.78
CA ILE A 401 -20.09 -7.07 -5.97
C ILE A 401 -20.42 -6.97 -7.46
N GLY A 402 -19.53 -6.40 -8.27
CA GLY A 402 -19.72 -6.30 -9.72
C GLY A 402 -19.81 -7.67 -10.41
N LEU A 403 -18.94 -8.62 -10.07
CA LEU A 403 -19.00 -9.99 -10.61
C LEU A 403 -20.21 -10.78 -10.07
N SER A 404 -20.62 -10.54 -8.83
CA SER A 404 -21.83 -11.13 -8.27
C SER A 404 -23.08 -10.67 -9.03
N LEU A 405 -23.16 -9.37 -9.37
CA LEU A 405 -24.23 -8.83 -10.23
C LEU A 405 -24.25 -9.52 -11.60
N PHE A 406 -23.08 -9.66 -12.25
CA PHE A 406 -22.96 -10.39 -13.51
C PHE A 406 -23.52 -11.81 -13.40
N PHE A 407 -23.13 -12.54 -12.35
CA PHE A 407 -23.60 -13.90 -12.13
C PHE A 407 -25.12 -13.99 -11.95
N TYR A 408 -25.72 -13.09 -11.17
CA TYR A 408 -27.18 -13.09 -10.97
C TYR A 408 -27.93 -12.79 -12.28
N VAL A 409 -27.49 -11.80 -13.05
CA VAL A 409 -28.10 -11.47 -14.35
C VAL A 409 -27.94 -12.63 -15.33
N PHE A 410 -26.75 -13.25 -15.38
CA PHE A 410 -26.46 -14.38 -16.27
C PHE A 410 -27.29 -15.62 -15.91
N VAL A 411 -27.36 -15.97 -14.63
CA VAL A 411 -28.13 -17.15 -14.16
C VAL A 411 -29.62 -16.97 -14.39
N ASN A 412 -30.20 -15.83 -14.03
CA ASN A 412 -31.62 -15.56 -14.24
C ASN A 412 -31.98 -15.56 -15.75
N SER A 413 -31.19 -14.85 -16.57
CA SER A 413 -31.42 -14.81 -18.03
C SER A 413 -31.23 -16.17 -18.70
N GLY A 414 -30.22 -16.94 -18.26
CA GLY A 414 -29.96 -18.30 -18.72
C GLY A 414 -31.09 -19.26 -18.35
N MET A 415 -31.66 -19.13 -17.16
CA MET A 415 -32.84 -19.89 -16.74
C MET A 415 -34.05 -19.59 -17.63
N VAL A 416 -34.35 -18.30 -17.79
CA VAL A 416 -35.53 -17.82 -18.52
C VAL A 416 -35.50 -18.23 -19.99
N SER A 417 -34.31 -18.23 -20.61
CA SER A 417 -34.09 -18.73 -21.98
C SER A 417 -33.98 -20.25 -22.08
N GLY A 418 -33.97 -20.97 -20.95
CA GLY A 418 -33.82 -22.43 -20.86
C GLY A 418 -32.44 -22.95 -21.28
N ILE A 419 -31.39 -22.14 -21.06
CA ILE A 419 -29.97 -22.52 -21.13
C ILE A 419 -29.51 -23.12 -19.80
N LEU A 420 -30.06 -22.64 -18.68
CA LEU A 420 -29.76 -23.08 -17.32
C LEU A 420 -31.03 -23.62 -16.62
N PRO A 421 -30.89 -24.50 -15.61
CA PRO A 421 -32.06 -25.01 -14.88
C PRO A 421 -32.74 -23.91 -14.06
N VAL A 422 -34.02 -24.10 -13.74
CA VAL A 422 -34.80 -23.12 -12.97
C VAL A 422 -34.24 -22.93 -11.56
N THR A 423 -33.72 -21.73 -11.32
CA THR A 423 -33.19 -21.23 -10.04
C THR A 423 -34.14 -20.17 -9.49
N GLY A 424 -34.32 -20.11 -8.17
CA GLY A 424 -35.24 -19.15 -7.55
C GLY A 424 -34.60 -17.78 -7.26
N ASP A 425 -33.66 -17.35 -8.09
CA ASP A 425 -32.95 -16.08 -7.89
C ASP A 425 -33.57 -14.99 -8.79
N PRO A 426 -34.11 -13.90 -8.20
CA PRO A 426 -34.77 -12.83 -8.95
C PRO A 426 -33.78 -12.03 -9.80
N LEU A 427 -34.26 -11.46 -10.91
CA LEU A 427 -33.47 -10.55 -11.73
C LEU A 427 -33.17 -9.26 -10.94
N PRO A 428 -31.89 -8.91 -10.71
CA PRO A 428 -31.51 -7.79 -9.83
C PRO A 428 -32.18 -6.47 -10.19
N LEU A 429 -32.90 -5.85 -9.25
CA LEU A 429 -33.62 -4.56 -9.39
C LEU A 429 -34.76 -4.53 -10.43
N MET A 430 -35.03 -5.63 -11.14
CA MET A 430 -36.18 -5.74 -12.06
C MET A 430 -37.32 -6.51 -11.41
N SER A 431 -37.02 -7.70 -10.88
CA SER A 431 -38.01 -8.59 -10.24
C SER A 431 -38.55 -8.02 -8.93
N TYR A 432 -39.78 -8.39 -8.60
CA TYR A 432 -40.35 -8.11 -7.29
C TYR A 432 -39.57 -8.82 -6.17
N GLY A 433 -39.14 -8.07 -5.15
CA GLY A 433 -38.29 -8.63 -4.09
C GLY A 433 -37.71 -7.57 -3.16
N GLY A 434 -38.50 -7.15 -2.16
CA GLY A 434 -38.13 -6.03 -1.29
C GLY A 434 -36.78 -6.21 -0.57
N SER A 435 -36.55 -7.34 0.10
CA SER A 435 -35.29 -7.58 0.83
C SER A 435 -34.06 -7.64 -0.10
N ALA A 436 -34.20 -8.23 -1.29
CA ALA A 436 -33.12 -8.34 -2.27
C ALA A 436 -32.73 -6.97 -2.84
N VAL A 437 -33.71 -6.13 -3.20
CA VAL A 437 -33.48 -4.75 -3.67
C VAL A 437 -32.76 -3.93 -2.60
N ILE A 438 -33.24 -4.00 -1.36
CA ILE A 438 -32.66 -3.26 -0.24
C ILE A 438 -31.20 -3.67 0.02
N ALA A 439 -30.93 -4.98 0.09
CA ALA A 439 -29.57 -5.49 0.32
C ALA A 439 -28.63 -5.13 -0.83
N LEU A 440 -29.09 -5.23 -2.07
CA LEU A 440 -28.30 -4.93 -3.25
C LEU A 440 -27.97 -3.43 -3.35
N LEU A 441 -28.95 -2.54 -3.13
CA LEU A 441 -28.70 -1.09 -3.13
C LEU A 441 -27.77 -0.65 -1.99
N ALA A 442 -27.90 -1.24 -0.80
CA ALA A 442 -26.95 -1.02 0.29
C ALA A 442 -25.52 -1.43 -0.12
N SER A 443 -25.36 -2.55 -0.85
CA SER A 443 -24.06 -3.01 -1.34
C SER A 443 -23.43 -2.07 -2.37
N PHE A 444 -24.25 -1.50 -3.27
CA PHE A 444 -23.77 -0.47 -4.18
C PHE A 444 -23.39 0.81 -3.45
N GLY A 445 -24.08 1.18 -2.37
CA GLY A 445 -23.68 2.30 -1.52
C GLY A 445 -22.25 2.16 -1.00
N ILE A 446 -21.88 0.99 -0.47
CA ILE A 446 -20.51 0.73 -0.02
C ILE A 446 -19.51 0.76 -1.18
N THR A 447 -19.92 0.22 -2.33
CA THR A 447 -19.08 0.19 -3.55
C THR A 447 -18.77 1.62 -4.01
N ILE A 448 -19.79 2.48 -4.06
CA ILE A 448 -19.68 3.89 -4.40
C ILE A 448 -18.72 4.63 -3.45
N ASN A 449 -18.80 4.38 -2.14
CA ASN A 449 -17.90 4.99 -1.17
C ASN A 449 -16.41 4.60 -1.39
N SER A 450 -16.16 3.43 -1.98
CA SER A 450 -14.80 2.97 -2.30
C SER A 450 -14.17 3.74 -3.47
N TYR A 451 -14.96 4.54 -4.20
CA TYR A 451 -14.47 5.44 -5.24
C TYR A 451 -13.80 6.67 -4.63
N LYS A 452 -12.48 6.60 -4.44
CA LYS A 452 -11.65 7.81 -4.41
C LYS A 452 -10.93 7.92 -5.74
N VAL A 453 -11.12 9.06 -6.41
CA VAL A 453 -10.39 9.41 -7.62
C VAL A 453 -8.90 9.26 -7.32
N ARG A 454 -8.22 8.41 -8.09
CA ARG A 454 -6.77 8.30 -8.06
C ARG A 454 -6.24 9.65 -8.54
N PHE A 455 -5.85 10.50 -7.60
CA PHE A 455 -5.20 11.78 -7.94
C PHE A 455 -3.82 11.43 -8.52
N SER A 456 -3.77 11.33 -9.84
CA SER A 456 -2.50 11.35 -10.56
C SER A 456 -1.93 12.76 -10.42
N MET A 457 -0.92 12.91 -9.58
CA MET A 457 -0.11 14.11 -9.49
C MET A 457 0.98 14.11 -10.56
N HIS A 458 1.35 15.29 -11.02
CA HIS A 458 2.61 15.54 -11.69
C HIS A 458 3.69 15.84 -10.67
N ILE A 459 4.72 14.99 -10.60
CA ILE A 459 5.74 15.04 -9.56
C ILE A 459 7.09 15.40 -10.19
N ILE A 460 7.72 16.44 -9.65
CA ILE A 460 9.04 16.90 -10.08
C ILE A 460 10.11 16.39 -9.11
N ILE A 461 11.02 15.56 -9.60
CA ILE A 461 12.15 15.03 -8.83
C ILE A 461 13.40 15.81 -9.23
N MET A 462 14.07 16.39 -8.23
CA MET A 462 15.28 17.17 -8.41
C MET A 462 16.50 16.28 -8.12
N GLY A 463 17.15 15.78 -9.17
CA GLY A 463 18.30 14.88 -9.13
C GLY A 463 17.98 13.51 -9.73
N ALA A 464 18.88 13.01 -10.57
CA ALA A 464 18.83 11.70 -11.26
C ALA A 464 19.98 10.78 -10.83
N GLY A 465 20.47 10.95 -9.60
CA GLY A 465 21.24 9.90 -8.92
C GLY A 465 20.36 8.69 -8.59
N VAL A 466 20.95 7.64 -8.00
CA VAL A 466 20.24 6.39 -7.68
C VAL A 466 18.96 6.61 -6.86
N ILE A 467 18.98 7.58 -5.94
CA ILE A 467 17.82 7.93 -5.10
C ILE A 467 16.69 8.56 -5.93
N GLY A 468 17.03 9.49 -6.83
CA GLY A 468 16.05 10.15 -7.69
C GLY A 468 15.43 9.19 -8.70
N THR A 469 16.25 8.38 -9.36
CA THR A 469 15.79 7.39 -10.34
C THR A 469 14.92 6.29 -9.71
N THR A 470 15.30 5.76 -8.55
CA THR A 470 14.45 4.79 -7.84
C THR A 470 13.14 5.43 -7.37
N SER A 471 13.17 6.67 -6.89
CA SER A 471 11.94 7.43 -6.55
C SER A 471 11.04 7.61 -7.77
N ALA A 472 11.61 7.93 -8.94
CA ALA A 472 10.87 8.10 -10.18
C ALA A 472 10.18 6.81 -10.62
N TYR A 473 10.89 5.68 -10.54
CA TYR A 473 10.36 4.36 -10.85
C TYR A 473 9.16 4.01 -9.95
N TYR A 474 9.30 4.09 -8.63
CA TYR A 474 8.22 3.74 -7.71
C TYR A 474 7.01 4.68 -7.80
N LEU A 475 7.23 5.99 -7.96
CA LEU A 475 6.14 6.95 -8.16
C LEU A 475 5.39 6.70 -9.48
N LYS A 476 6.12 6.31 -10.53
CA LYS A 476 5.50 5.93 -11.79
C LYS A 476 4.65 4.66 -11.65
N GLN A 477 5.16 3.65 -10.94
CA GLN A 477 4.40 2.44 -10.60
C GLN A 477 3.15 2.74 -9.76
N ALA A 478 3.22 3.74 -8.88
CA ALA A 478 2.07 4.24 -8.13
C ALA A 478 1.02 4.97 -8.99
N GLY A 479 1.33 5.24 -10.27
CA GLY A 479 0.42 5.82 -11.26
C GLY A 479 0.50 7.35 -11.36
N HIS A 480 1.61 7.94 -10.93
CA HIS A 480 1.85 9.38 -11.06
C HIS A 480 2.56 9.73 -12.38
N GLU A 481 2.39 10.97 -12.83
CA GLU A 481 3.23 11.55 -13.86
C GLU A 481 4.51 12.05 -13.20
N VAL A 482 5.68 11.75 -13.77
CA VAL A 482 6.96 12.05 -13.13
C VAL A 482 7.91 12.70 -14.12
N THR A 483 8.48 13.83 -13.71
CA THR A 483 9.61 14.49 -14.39
C THR A 483 10.81 14.50 -13.46
N VAL A 484 11.95 14.04 -13.94
CA VAL A 484 13.24 14.08 -13.22
C VAL A 484 14.13 15.13 -13.88
N ILE A 485 14.70 16.04 -13.09
CA ILE A 485 15.58 17.11 -13.56
C ILE A 485 16.99 16.84 -13.04
N ASP A 486 17.99 16.85 -13.91
CA ASP A 486 19.40 16.76 -13.51
C ASP A 486 20.28 17.68 -14.35
N ARG A 487 21.32 18.24 -13.69
CA ARG A 487 22.33 19.11 -14.32
C ARG A 487 23.29 18.33 -15.20
N GLN A 488 23.46 17.04 -14.93
CA GLN A 488 24.35 16.14 -15.65
C GLN A 488 23.71 15.69 -16.97
N PRO A 489 24.51 15.28 -17.98
CA PRO A 489 24.00 14.82 -19.27
C PRO A 489 23.33 13.44 -19.23
N ASN A 490 23.46 12.71 -18.12
CA ASN A 490 22.86 11.38 -17.93
C ASN A 490 22.67 11.09 -16.43
N VAL A 491 21.97 10.00 -16.11
CA VAL A 491 21.76 9.53 -14.73
C VAL A 491 23.05 9.04 -14.07
N ALA A 492 23.09 9.08 -12.74
CA ALA A 492 24.16 8.52 -11.91
C ALA A 492 25.59 8.98 -12.25
N LEU A 493 25.79 10.24 -12.68
CA LEU A 493 27.13 10.78 -13.01
C LEU A 493 27.87 11.46 -11.83
N GLU A 494 27.32 11.39 -10.62
CA GLU A 494 27.95 11.90 -9.40
C GLU A 494 28.16 10.79 -8.36
N THR A 495 27.71 10.93 -7.12
CA THR A 495 27.99 9.95 -6.05
C THR A 495 27.61 8.51 -6.41
N SER A 496 26.57 8.34 -7.23
CA SER A 496 26.11 7.04 -7.75
C SER A 496 27.01 6.44 -8.84
N PHE A 497 27.91 7.23 -9.46
CA PHE A 497 28.77 6.81 -10.57
C PHE A 497 29.78 5.75 -10.14
N ALA A 498 30.52 6.02 -9.06
CA ALA A 498 31.55 5.11 -8.58
C ALA A 498 31.53 4.93 -7.08
N ASN A 499 30.38 4.47 -6.57
CA ASN A 499 30.34 3.92 -5.22
C ASN A 499 31.15 2.60 -5.12
N ALA A 500 31.25 2.04 -3.92
CA ALA A 500 32.03 0.85 -3.66
C ALA A 500 31.41 -0.46 -4.19
N GLY A 501 30.23 -0.41 -4.83
CA GLY A 501 29.56 -1.58 -5.40
C GLY A 501 28.83 -2.47 -4.40
N GLN A 502 28.56 -1.96 -3.20
CA GLN A 502 27.98 -2.71 -2.09
C GLN A 502 26.50 -2.40 -1.87
N ILE A 503 25.72 -3.44 -1.60
CA ILE A 503 24.36 -3.40 -1.06
C ILE A 503 24.40 -4.21 0.24
N SER A 504 24.65 -3.52 1.36
CA SER A 504 24.98 -4.17 2.63
C SER A 504 24.01 -3.81 3.75
N PRO A 505 22.76 -4.30 3.71
CA PRO A 505 21.78 -4.02 4.76
C PRO A 505 22.22 -4.56 6.12
N GLY A 506 22.88 -5.72 6.17
CA GLY A 506 23.37 -6.30 7.42
C GLY A 506 24.54 -5.52 8.06
N TYR A 507 25.21 -4.68 7.28
CA TYR A 507 26.31 -3.81 7.73
C TYR A 507 25.85 -2.37 8.02
N ALA A 508 24.54 -2.07 7.89
CA ALA A 508 24.03 -0.72 8.05
C ALA A 508 24.28 -0.18 9.47
N SER A 509 25.15 0.83 9.57
CA SER A 509 25.50 1.46 10.85
C SER A 509 25.79 2.95 10.67
N PRO A 510 25.42 3.79 11.65
CA PRO A 510 25.81 5.18 11.70
C PRO A 510 27.33 5.32 11.76
N TRP A 511 27.84 6.40 11.15
CA TRP A 511 29.24 6.77 11.26
C TRP A 511 29.57 7.40 12.62
N ALA A 512 28.59 8.08 13.22
CA ALA A 512 28.66 8.65 14.56
C ALA A 512 28.44 7.56 15.64
N ALA A 513 29.48 6.79 15.94
CA ALA A 513 29.46 5.74 16.96
C ALA A 513 30.26 6.14 18.21
N PRO A 514 29.96 5.56 19.40
CA PRO A 514 30.73 5.80 20.61
C PRO A 514 32.22 5.51 20.39
N GLY A 515 33.08 6.45 20.79
CA GLY A 515 34.53 6.32 20.65
C GLY A 515 35.11 6.67 19.26
N ILE A 516 34.27 7.00 18.27
CA ILE A 516 34.73 7.54 16.99
C ILE A 516 35.56 8.82 17.15
N PRO A 517 35.24 9.78 18.04
CA PRO A 517 36.09 10.98 18.21
C PRO A 517 37.53 10.64 18.61
N LEU A 518 37.72 9.70 19.55
CA LEU A 518 39.04 9.23 19.97
C LEU A 518 39.77 8.48 18.86
N LYS A 519 39.06 7.64 18.09
CA LYS A 519 39.62 6.91 16.95
C LYS A 519 40.00 7.87 15.82
N ALA A 520 39.15 8.83 15.48
CA ALA A 520 39.40 9.87 14.50
C ALA A 520 40.65 10.68 14.84
N PHE A 521 40.81 11.09 16.10
CA PHE A 521 42.03 11.76 16.57
C PHE A 521 43.29 10.91 16.34
N LYS A 522 43.24 9.61 16.69
CA LYS A 522 44.36 8.69 16.43
C LYS A 522 44.65 8.50 14.94
N TRP A 523 43.60 8.37 14.11
CA TRP A 523 43.72 8.18 12.67
C TRP A 523 44.38 9.37 11.98
N MET A 524 44.10 10.61 12.42
CA MET A 524 44.74 11.81 11.84
C MET A 524 46.28 11.80 11.89
N PHE A 525 46.90 11.02 12.78
CA PHE A 525 48.35 10.87 12.89
C PHE A 525 48.92 9.63 12.17
N GLN A 526 48.09 8.84 11.48
CA GLN A 526 48.52 7.65 10.76
C GLN A 526 48.84 7.94 9.29
N PRO A 527 49.88 7.32 8.70
CA PRO A 527 50.24 7.53 7.29
C PRO A 527 49.12 7.21 6.30
N HIS A 528 48.31 6.17 6.57
CA HIS A 528 47.18 5.73 5.75
C HIS A 528 45.84 6.00 6.45
N SER A 529 45.63 7.24 6.91
CA SER A 529 44.43 7.57 7.69
C SER A 529 43.14 7.32 6.91
N PRO A 530 42.17 6.54 7.42
CA PRO A 530 40.85 6.38 6.79
C PRO A 530 40.01 7.66 6.84
N LEU A 531 40.37 8.63 7.68
CA LEU A 531 39.68 9.92 7.83
C LEU A 531 40.66 11.09 7.75
N ALA A 532 40.43 12.04 6.85
CA ALA A 532 41.10 13.32 6.84
C ALA A 532 40.13 14.49 7.03
N ILE A 533 40.59 15.53 7.70
CA ILE A 533 39.84 16.77 7.91
C ILE A 533 40.70 17.92 7.42
N LYS A 534 40.19 18.71 6.49
CA LYS A 534 40.78 19.98 6.08
C LYS A 534 39.85 21.10 6.50
N LEU A 535 40.31 21.91 7.45
CA LEU A 535 39.55 23.05 7.95
C LEU A 535 39.45 24.12 6.85
N THR A 536 38.23 24.56 6.57
CA THR A 536 37.93 25.60 5.57
C THR A 536 37.34 26.84 6.26
N GLY A 537 37.04 27.89 5.50
CA GLY A 537 36.30 29.06 6.01
C GLY A 537 34.79 28.86 6.11
N ASP A 538 34.27 27.68 5.74
CA ASP A 538 32.83 27.41 5.69
C ASP A 538 32.28 27.04 7.07
N MET A 539 31.38 27.87 7.60
CA MET A 539 30.75 27.64 8.91
C MET A 539 29.92 26.35 8.96
N HIS A 540 29.34 25.92 7.83
CA HIS A 540 28.54 24.69 7.76
C HIS A 540 29.38 23.45 8.08
N GLN A 541 30.65 23.43 7.66
CA GLN A 541 31.59 22.36 8.01
C GLN A 541 31.70 22.19 9.54
N TYR A 542 31.93 23.29 10.27
CA TYR A 542 32.08 23.25 11.72
C TYR A 542 30.79 22.87 12.42
N GLN A 543 29.65 23.41 11.98
CA GLN A 543 28.33 23.08 12.53
C GLN A 543 28.01 21.59 12.35
N TRP A 544 28.25 21.06 11.15
CA TRP A 544 28.07 19.64 10.87
C TRP A 544 28.98 18.76 11.73
N MET A 545 30.26 19.14 11.88
CA MET A 545 31.21 18.40 12.72
C MET A 545 30.77 18.40 14.20
N VAL A 546 30.33 19.54 14.74
CA VAL A 546 29.84 19.63 16.13
C VAL A 546 28.58 18.79 16.32
N ARG A 547 27.63 18.83 15.37
CA ARG A 547 26.43 17.97 15.40
C ARG A 547 26.81 16.49 15.36
N MET A 548 27.75 16.09 14.50
CA MET A 548 28.20 14.70 14.40
C MET A 548 28.87 14.23 15.71
N LEU A 549 29.67 15.09 16.34
CA LEU A 549 30.25 14.80 17.66
C LEU A 549 29.17 14.63 18.73
N ALA A 550 28.08 15.40 18.70
CA ALA A 550 26.96 15.24 19.63
C ALA A 550 26.23 13.90 19.46
N GLU A 551 26.20 13.35 18.24
CA GLU A 551 25.63 12.03 17.93
C GLU A 551 26.52 10.85 18.38
N CYS A 552 27.79 11.09 18.73
CA CYS A 552 28.75 10.04 19.13
C CYS A 552 28.55 9.52 20.56
N ASN A 553 27.32 9.13 20.92
CA ASN A 553 26.99 8.52 22.21
C ASN A 553 26.11 7.27 22.04
N ILE A 554 26.04 6.42 23.06
CA ILE A 554 25.43 5.08 22.95
C ILE A 554 23.92 5.13 22.66
N ASN A 555 23.20 6.05 23.30
CA ASN A 555 21.75 6.18 23.15
C ASN A 555 21.38 6.64 21.74
N ARG A 556 22.08 7.68 21.22
CA ARG A 556 21.87 8.16 19.85
C ARG A 556 22.28 7.11 18.82
N TYR A 557 23.42 6.45 19.03
CA TYR A 557 23.88 5.38 18.15
C TYR A 557 22.85 4.26 17.98
N GLN A 558 22.21 3.82 19.06
CA GLN A 558 21.16 2.79 19.00
C GLN A 558 19.97 3.24 18.14
N ILE A 559 19.43 4.43 18.40
CA ILE A 559 18.30 5.00 17.64
C ILE A 559 18.65 5.13 16.15
N ASN A 560 19.84 5.68 15.85
CA ASN A 560 20.27 5.90 14.47
C ASN A 560 20.55 4.58 13.75
N LYS A 561 21.08 3.57 14.47
CA LYS A 561 21.28 2.22 13.93
C LYS A 561 19.95 1.55 13.60
N GLU A 562 18.98 1.61 14.51
CA GLU A 562 17.64 1.06 14.28
C GLU A 562 17.00 1.64 13.01
N ARG A 563 17.03 2.98 12.85
CA ARG A 563 16.54 3.67 11.64
C ARG A 563 17.20 3.15 10.36
N MET A 564 18.53 3.02 10.38
CA MET A 564 19.30 2.58 9.22
C MET A 564 19.04 1.12 8.88
N VAL A 565 18.97 0.23 9.87
CA VAL A 565 18.66 -1.19 9.68
C VAL A 565 17.24 -1.33 9.12
N ARG A 566 16.25 -0.67 9.74
CA ARG A 566 14.83 -0.71 9.31
C ARG A 566 14.65 -0.36 7.84
N ILE A 567 15.22 0.77 7.40
CA ILE A 567 15.10 1.20 6.00
C ILE A 567 15.96 0.36 5.05
N SER A 568 17.11 -0.17 5.50
CA SER A 568 18.00 -0.98 4.66
C SER A 568 17.44 -2.38 4.42
N GLU A 569 16.88 -3.02 5.43
CA GLU A 569 16.21 -4.31 5.32
C GLU A 569 14.99 -4.20 4.40
N TYR A 570 14.16 -3.17 4.59
CA TYR A 570 13.04 -2.88 3.68
C TYR A 570 13.52 -2.64 2.25
N SER A 571 14.65 -1.93 2.09
CA SER A 571 15.25 -1.68 0.78
C SER A 571 15.78 -2.94 0.09
N ARG A 572 16.33 -3.90 0.84
CA ARG A 572 16.72 -5.22 0.32
C ARG A 572 15.51 -5.93 -0.28
N ASP A 573 14.43 -6.01 0.48
CA ASP A 573 13.21 -6.71 0.04
C ASP A 573 12.63 -6.05 -1.22
N CYS A 574 12.55 -4.71 -1.23
CA CYS A 574 12.16 -3.94 -2.42
C CYS A 574 13.09 -4.15 -3.63
N LEU A 575 14.40 -4.27 -3.42
CA LEU A 575 15.36 -4.50 -4.50
C LEU A 575 15.22 -5.92 -5.07
N ASP A 576 15.01 -6.91 -4.21
CA ASP A 576 14.81 -8.30 -4.62
C ASP A 576 13.53 -8.46 -5.45
N GLU A 577 12.44 -7.81 -5.04
CA GLU A 577 11.19 -7.72 -5.80
C GLU A 577 11.41 -7.03 -7.16
N LEU A 578 12.03 -5.85 -7.16
CA LEU A 578 12.30 -5.08 -8.37
C LEU A 578 13.13 -5.89 -9.37
N ARG A 579 14.19 -6.56 -8.91
CA ARG A 579 15.03 -7.40 -9.77
C ARG A 579 14.26 -8.59 -10.32
N ALA A 580 13.44 -9.26 -9.50
CA ALA A 580 12.62 -10.38 -9.94
C ALA A 580 11.60 -9.98 -11.03
N GLU A 581 10.99 -8.81 -10.89
CA GLU A 581 10.00 -8.29 -11.83
C GLU A 581 10.62 -7.79 -13.13
N THR A 582 11.71 -7.03 -13.03
CA THR A 582 12.29 -6.31 -14.17
C THR A 582 13.39 -7.07 -14.89
N LYS A 583 14.07 -7.99 -14.18
CA LYS A 583 15.25 -8.72 -14.67
C LYS A 583 16.39 -7.79 -15.13
N ILE A 584 16.53 -6.62 -14.49
CA ILE A 584 17.67 -5.74 -14.76
C ILE A 584 19.00 -6.42 -14.42
N HIS A 585 20.01 -6.16 -15.24
CA HIS A 585 21.36 -6.65 -15.05
C HIS A 585 22.31 -5.49 -14.76
N PHE A 586 23.10 -5.62 -13.69
CA PHE A 586 24.00 -4.58 -13.22
C PHE A 586 25.26 -5.17 -12.56
N ASP A 587 25.72 -6.30 -13.09
CA ASP A 587 26.84 -7.09 -12.55
C ASP A 587 26.53 -7.63 -11.13
N GLU A 588 25.26 -7.96 -10.89
CA GLU A 588 24.70 -8.29 -9.58
C GLU A 588 25.18 -9.65 -9.05
N ARG A 589 25.47 -9.74 -7.74
CA ARG A 589 25.77 -11.00 -7.05
C ARG A 589 25.15 -11.01 -5.65
N GLN A 590 24.75 -12.19 -5.19
CA GLN A 590 24.18 -12.43 -3.85
C GLN A 590 25.04 -13.43 -3.07
N LEU A 591 26.33 -13.13 -2.93
CA LEU A 591 27.31 -14.01 -2.27
C LEU A 591 27.73 -13.53 -0.88
N GLY A 592 27.12 -12.44 -0.39
CA GLY A 592 27.39 -11.84 0.90
C GLY A 592 28.59 -10.89 0.90
N THR A 593 28.73 -10.12 1.97
CA THR A 593 29.90 -9.24 2.22
C THR A 593 30.75 -9.83 3.33
N LEU A 594 32.07 -9.86 3.14
CA LEU A 594 33.04 -10.34 4.13
C LEU A 594 33.80 -9.16 4.75
N GLN A 595 33.60 -8.90 6.04
CA GLN A 595 34.48 -8.03 6.81
C GLN A 595 35.74 -8.80 7.23
N LEU A 596 36.90 -8.42 6.70
CA LEU A 596 38.18 -9.07 6.92
C LEU A 596 38.95 -8.41 8.07
N PHE A 597 39.46 -9.23 8.99
CA PHE A 597 40.25 -8.77 10.13
C PHE A 597 41.72 -9.20 9.99
N ARG A 598 42.64 -8.23 9.96
CA ARG A 598 44.08 -8.51 9.88
C ARG A 598 44.71 -8.85 11.23
N LYS A 599 44.11 -8.41 12.35
CA LYS A 599 44.63 -8.57 13.72
C LYS A 599 43.61 -9.23 14.63
N GLN A 600 44.08 -10.07 15.57
CA GLN A 600 43.22 -10.79 16.53
C GLN A 600 42.28 -9.86 17.31
N HIS A 601 42.78 -8.73 17.82
CA HIS A 601 41.95 -7.79 18.57
C HIS A 601 40.74 -7.25 17.78
N GLN A 602 40.82 -7.18 16.44
CA GLN A 602 39.70 -6.73 15.61
C GLN A 602 38.60 -7.79 15.58
N LEU A 603 38.98 -9.06 15.45
CA LEU A 603 38.08 -10.20 15.49
C LEU A 603 37.43 -10.33 16.88
N ASP A 604 38.20 -10.15 17.96
CA ASP A 604 37.69 -10.21 19.33
C ASP A 604 36.65 -9.11 19.61
N VAL A 605 36.87 -7.91 19.06
CA VAL A 605 35.92 -6.79 19.17
C VAL A 605 34.66 -7.03 18.33
N ALA A 606 34.80 -7.58 17.13
CA ALA A 606 33.67 -7.91 16.26
C ALA A 606 32.72 -8.94 16.90
N GLY A 607 33.23 -9.82 17.77
CA GLY A 607 32.41 -10.72 18.58
C GLY A 607 31.31 -10.01 19.38
N LYS A 608 31.56 -8.77 19.85
CA LYS A 608 30.54 -7.96 20.54
C LYS A 608 29.49 -7.38 19.58
N ASP A 609 29.89 -7.03 18.36
CA ASP A 609 28.96 -6.55 17.33
C ASP A 609 27.99 -7.66 16.86
N THR A 610 28.38 -8.93 17.00
CA THR A 610 27.50 -10.07 16.70
C THR A 610 26.28 -10.18 17.61
N GLU A 611 26.33 -9.69 18.85
CA GLU A 611 25.16 -9.68 19.74
C GLU A 611 24.06 -8.77 19.21
N VAL A 612 24.45 -7.63 18.64
CA VAL A 612 23.49 -6.70 18.00
C VAL A 612 22.89 -7.34 16.75
N LEU A 613 23.71 -7.97 15.91
CA LEU A 613 23.19 -8.68 14.72
C LEU A 613 22.21 -9.81 15.11
N LYS A 614 22.49 -10.54 16.19
CA LYS A 614 21.56 -11.55 16.74
C LYS A 614 20.26 -10.92 17.22
N HIS A 615 20.31 -9.80 17.93
CA HIS A 615 19.12 -9.10 18.44
C HIS A 615 18.21 -8.63 17.30
N GLU A 616 18.80 -8.10 16.22
CA GLU A 616 18.08 -7.62 15.04
C GLU A 616 17.70 -8.73 14.05
N GLY A 617 18.04 -9.99 14.34
CA GLY A 617 17.74 -11.12 13.46
C GLY A 617 18.50 -11.15 12.14
N VAL A 618 19.62 -10.43 12.02
CA VAL A 618 20.46 -10.39 10.82
C VAL A 618 21.35 -11.63 10.77
N PRO A 619 21.26 -12.48 9.73
CA PRO A 619 22.14 -13.64 9.59
C PRO A 619 23.60 -13.21 9.41
N PHE A 620 24.53 -13.90 10.09
CA PHE A 620 25.96 -13.69 9.94
C PHE A 620 26.75 -14.98 10.21
N GLU A 621 27.99 -15.04 9.73
CA GLU A 621 28.93 -16.13 9.94
C GLU A 621 30.26 -15.56 10.45
N LEU A 622 30.71 -15.99 11.64
CA LEU A 622 32.06 -15.67 12.12
C LEU A 622 33.02 -16.75 11.63
N LEU A 623 33.98 -16.35 10.79
CA LEU A 623 34.88 -17.24 10.08
C LEU A 623 36.30 -17.11 10.63
N ASP A 624 36.95 -18.25 10.83
CA ASP A 624 38.40 -18.31 11.00
C ASP A 624 39.11 -18.12 9.64
N LYS A 625 40.45 -18.13 9.64
CA LYS A 625 41.25 -17.97 8.42
C LYS A 625 40.88 -18.98 7.32
N ALA A 626 40.64 -20.24 7.69
CA ALA A 626 40.28 -21.27 6.73
C ALA A 626 38.87 -21.04 6.14
N GLY A 627 37.92 -20.63 6.97
CA GLY A 627 36.57 -20.23 6.56
C GLY A 627 36.58 -19.03 5.63
N VAL A 628 37.42 -18.02 5.92
CA VAL A 628 37.63 -16.85 5.05
C VAL A 628 38.14 -17.29 3.68
N ILE A 629 39.18 -18.13 3.61
CA ILE A 629 39.72 -18.62 2.34
C ILE A 629 38.68 -19.48 1.60
N LYS A 630 37.85 -20.24 2.31
CA LYS A 630 36.77 -20.99 1.68
C LYS A 630 35.71 -20.08 1.03
N ALA A 631 35.38 -18.96 1.68
CA ALA A 631 34.42 -17.99 1.14
C ALA A 631 35.03 -17.13 0.01
N GLU A 632 36.31 -16.79 0.12
CA GLU A 632 37.07 -15.95 -0.81
C GLU A 632 38.42 -16.63 -1.17
N PRO A 633 38.42 -17.61 -2.10
CA PRO A 633 39.59 -18.46 -2.41
C PRO A 633 40.86 -17.70 -2.79
N ALA A 634 40.71 -16.57 -3.48
CA ALA A 634 41.85 -15.77 -3.91
C ALA A 634 42.66 -15.17 -2.73
N LEU A 635 42.07 -15.04 -1.54
CA LEU A 635 42.79 -14.60 -0.34
C LEU A 635 43.86 -15.62 0.13
N ALA A 636 43.84 -16.86 -0.38
CA ALA A 636 44.94 -17.81 -0.17
C ALA A 636 46.28 -17.29 -0.70
N HIS A 637 46.24 -16.39 -1.69
CA HIS A 637 47.41 -15.78 -2.32
C HIS A 637 47.76 -14.40 -1.75
N ALA A 638 47.04 -13.91 -0.73
CA ALA A 638 47.31 -12.62 -0.11
C ALA A 638 48.76 -12.54 0.41
N THR A 639 49.41 -11.39 0.19
CA THR A 639 50.78 -11.13 0.67
C THR A 639 50.82 -10.62 2.11
N VAL A 640 49.64 -10.40 2.71
CA VAL A 640 49.47 -9.96 4.09
C VAL A 640 48.70 -10.98 4.90
N ASP A 641 49.05 -11.11 6.18
CA ASP A 641 48.36 -12.03 7.08
C ASP A 641 47.00 -11.47 7.56
N PHE A 642 46.09 -12.39 7.85
CA PHE A 642 44.77 -12.11 8.41
C PHE A 642 44.32 -13.27 9.30
N VAL A 643 43.48 -12.95 10.29
CA VAL A 643 43.12 -13.89 11.35
C VAL A 643 41.75 -14.54 11.14
N GLY A 644 40.83 -13.84 10.45
CA GLY A 644 39.45 -14.28 10.27
C GLY A 644 38.57 -13.17 9.71
N GLY A 645 37.26 -13.38 9.72
CA GLY A 645 36.30 -12.41 9.18
C GLY A 645 34.86 -12.62 9.66
N LEU A 646 34.03 -11.60 9.48
CA LEU A 646 32.59 -11.64 9.72
C LEU A 646 31.89 -11.55 8.37
N ARG A 647 31.14 -12.59 7.99
CA ARG A 647 30.43 -12.65 6.72
C ARG A 647 28.93 -12.42 6.91
N LEU A 648 28.36 -11.55 6.09
CA LEU A 648 26.94 -11.23 6.02
C LEU A 648 26.35 -11.83 4.74
N PRO A 649 25.74 -13.03 4.79
CA PRO A 649 25.39 -13.80 3.59
C PRO A 649 24.27 -13.18 2.74
N ASN A 650 23.41 -12.35 3.34
CA ASN A 650 22.29 -11.71 2.62
C ASN A 650 22.68 -10.41 1.91
N ASP A 651 23.90 -9.93 2.11
CA ASP A 651 24.41 -8.76 1.42
C ASP A 651 24.67 -9.07 -0.07
N GLN A 652 24.57 -8.03 -0.90
CA GLN A 652 24.64 -8.13 -2.35
C GLN A 652 25.66 -7.15 -2.91
N THR A 653 26.09 -7.38 -4.15
CA THR A 653 27.07 -6.54 -4.83
C THR A 653 26.59 -6.23 -6.25
N GLY A 654 27.16 -5.18 -6.85
CA GLY A 654 26.96 -4.85 -8.26
C GLY A 654 27.42 -3.44 -8.60
N ASP A 655 27.19 -3.01 -9.83
CA ASP A 655 27.52 -1.67 -10.30
C ASP A 655 26.30 -0.73 -10.19
N CYS A 656 26.37 0.23 -9.26
CA CYS A 656 25.32 1.21 -9.02
C CYS A 656 25.01 2.10 -10.22
N GLN A 657 26.03 2.43 -11.03
CA GLN A 657 25.82 3.25 -12.23
C GLN A 657 25.03 2.44 -13.24
N LYS A 658 25.43 1.19 -13.52
CA LYS A 658 24.68 0.30 -14.42
C LYS A 658 23.24 0.10 -13.94
N PHE A 659 23.05 -0.22 -12.65
CA PHE A 659 21.72 -0.35 -12.05
C PHE A 659 20.85 0.88 -12.29
N THR A 660 21.41 2.07 -12.06
CA THR A 660 20.66 3.31 -12.19
C THR A 660 20.32 3.61 -13.66
N THR A 661 21.24 3.35 -14.59
CA THR A 661 21.01 3.53 -16.03
C THR A 661 19.92 2.60 -16.54
N GLU A 662 20.02 1.30 -16.26
CA GLU A 662 19.02 0.30 -16.67
C GLU A 662 17.62 0.63 -16.10
N LEU A 663 17.57 1.02 -14.82
CA LEU A 663 16.31 1.42 -14.18
C LEU A 663 15.73 2.71 -14.79
N ALA A 664 16.57 3.69 -15.12
CA ALA A 664 16.14 4.91 -15.78
C ALA A 664 15.57 4.63 -17.18
N GLU A 665 16.18 3.74 -17.95
CA GLU A 665 15.67 3.32 -19.26
C GLU A 665 14.30 2.64 -19.13
N LEU A 666 14.13 1.76 -18.14
CA LEU A 666 12.83 1.14 -17.85
C LEU A 666 11.78 2.17 -17.44
N ALA A 667 12.12 3.09 -16.55
CA ALA A 667 11.23 4.15 -16.11
C ALA A 667 10.85 5.09 -17.27
N ALA A 668 11.79 5.43 -18.15
CA ALA A 668 11.54 6.22 -19.36
C ALA A 668 10.60 5.51 -20.33
N LYS A 669 10.79 4.20 -20.56
CA LYS A 669 9.86 3.36 -21.35
C LYS A 669 8.45 3.32 -20.76
N GLN A 670 8.32 3.47 -19.44
CA GLN A 670 7.03 3.57 -18.75
C GLN A 670 6.42 4.98 -18.81
N GLY A 671 7.15 5.99 -19.30
CA GLY A 671 6.69 7.37 -19.45
C GLY A 671 7.10 8.30 -18.31
N VAL A 672 8.24 8.05 -17.66
CA VAL A 672 8.94 9.06 -16.85
C VAL A 672 9.72 9.99 -17.78
N ASN A 673 9.62 11.30 -17.58
CA ASN A 673 10.34 12.29 -18.37
C ASN A 673 11.65 12.68 -17.70
N PHE A 674 12.80 12.42 -18.32
CA PHE A 674 14.11 12.84 -17.80
C PHE A 674 14.60 14.08 -18.55
N LEU A 675 14.87 15.15 -17.82
CA LEU A 675 15.40 16.42 -18.31
C LEU A 675 16.86 16.57 -17.85
N PHE A 676 17.78 16.17 -18.72
CA PHE A 676 19.22 16.27 -18.51
C PHE A 676 19.78 17.63 -18.94
N ASN A 677 21.02 17.92 -18.57
CA ASN A 677 21.69 19.21 -18.83
C ASN A 677 20.86 20.41 -18.33
N THR A 678 20.03 20.19 -17.32
CA THR A 678 19.03 21.16 -16.86
C THR A 678 19.41 21.60 -15.45
N VAL A 679 19.86 22.84 -15.32
CA VAL A 679 20.35 23.39 -14.05
C VAL A 679 19.23 24.12 -13.33
N ILE A 680 18.90 23.65 -12.13
CA ILE A 680 17.97 24.34 -11.21
C ILE A 680 18.68 25.57 -10.64
N GLU A 681 18.07 26.74 -10.79
CA GLU A 681 18.57 28.00 -10.25
C GLU A 681 17.96 28.31 -8.89
N SER A 682 16.64 28.22 -8.76
CA SER A 682 15.92 28.49 -7.51
C SER A 682 14.56 27.78 -7.46
N ILE A 683 13.95 27.76 -6.27
CA ILE A 683 12.63 27.18 -6.04
C ILE A 683 11.65 28.28 -5.66
N GLU A 684 10.56 28.40 -6.42
CA GLU A 684 9.47 29.34 -6.15
C GLU A 684 8.50 28.73 -5.12
N LYS A 685 8.12 29.53 -4.12
CA LYS A 685 7.25 29.12 -3.02
C LYS A 685 6.24 30.20 -2.66
N ASP A 686 5.10 29.76 -2.13
CA ASP A 686 4.21 30.60 -1.32
C ASP A 686 4.36 30.25 0.18
N ALA A 687 3.39 30.64 1.00
CA ALA A 687 3.43 30.40 2.44
C ALA A 687 3.33 28.90 2.82
N GLU A 688 2.70 28.07 1.99
CA GLU A 688 2.37 26.68 2.32
C GLU A 688 2.91 25.65 1.33
N ARG A 689 3.24 26.05 0.10
CA ARG A 689 3.53 25.16 -1.02
C ARG A 689 4.64 25.68 -1.93
N ILE A 690 5.24 24.75 -2.66
CA ILE A 690 6.13 25.03 -3.80
C ILE A 690 5.26 25.22 -5.05
N THR A 691 5.52 26.28 -5.81
CA THR A 691 4.71 26.68 -6.98
C THR A 691 5.40 26.39 -8.31
N ALA A 692 6.73 26.48 -8.37
CA ALA A 692 7.54 26.20 -9.56
C ALA A 692 9.03 25.99 -9.23
N ILE A 693 9.74 25.34 -10.15
CA ILE A 693 11.22 25.28 -10.19
C ILE A 693 11.71 26.21 -11.29
N HIS A 694 12.57 27.16 -10.95
CA HIS A 694 13.22 28.06 -11.92
C HIS A 694 14.51 27.43 -12.44
N LEU A 695 14.65 27.41 -13.76
CA LEU A 695 15.80 26.88 -14.45
C LEU A 695 16.73 28.01 -14.90
N LYS A 696 18.02 27.71 -15.00
CA LYS A 696 19.06 28.68 -15.36
C LYS A 696 18.90 29.28 -16.78
N ASP A 697 18.13 28.63 -17.66
CA ASP A 697 17.81 29.13 -18.99
C ASP A 697 16.63 30.13 -19.00
N GLY A 698 16.08 30.45 -17.83
CA GLY A 698 14.94 31.35 -17.64
C GLY A 698 13.57 30.67 -17.76
N SER A 699 13.53 29.38 -18.08
CA SER A 699 12.29 28.62 -18.08
C SER A 699 11.89 28.16 -16.67
N LYS A 700 10.64 27.72 -16.51
CA LYS A 700 10.14 27.18 -15.23
C LYS A 700 9.33 25.92 -15.42
N ILE A 701 9.45 25.00 -14.47
CA ILE A 701 8.72 23.74 -14.44
C ILE A 701 7.77 23.75 -13.25
N LYS A 702 6.53 23.34 -13.48
CA LYS A 702 5.51 23.20 -12.43
C LYS A 702 5.14 21.73 -12.28
N GLY A 703 4.80 21.34 -11.07
CA GLY A 703 4.14 20.09 -10.73
C GLY A 703 3.30 20.25 -9.48
N ASP A 704 2.54 19.21 -9.16
CA ASP A 704 1.68 19.15 -7.98
C ASP A 704 2.49 18.85 -6.71
N ALA A 705 3.56 18.06 -6.84
CA ALA A 705 4.49 17.70 -5.76
C ALA A 705 5.95 17.70 -6.22
N TYR A 706 6.88 17.87 -5.28
CA TYR A 706 8.31 18.07 -5.52
C TYR A 706 9.14 17.18 -4.59
N VAL A 707 10.18 16.55 -5.12
CA VAL A 707 11.09 15.68 -4.37
C VAL A 707 12.52 16.22 -4.44
N MET A 708 13.09 16.51 -3.28
CA MET A 708 14.48 16.92 -3.11
C MET A 708 15.40 15.69 -3.05
N ALA A 709 16.09 15.40 -4.16
CA ALA A 709 17.00 14.26 -4.31
C ALA A 709 18.39 14.67 -4.87
N LEU A 710 18.81 15.91 -4.65
CA LEU A 710 20.07 16.50 -5.15
C LEU A 710 21.35 16.03 -4.41
N GLY A 711 21.26 14.97 -3.61
CA GLY A 711 22.40 14.44 -2.84
C GLY A 711 23.10 15.52 -2.02
N SER A 712 24.41 15.69 -2.23
CA SER A 712 25.22 16.64 -1.45
C SER A 712 24.86 18.11 -1.69
N TYR A 713 24.10 18.39 -2.76
CA TYR A 713 23.62 19.72 -3.10
C TYR A 713 22.23 20.03 -2.52
N SER A 714 21.60 19.07 -1.82
CA SER A 714 20.28 19.29 -1.20
C SER A 714 20.30 20.37 -0.12
N HIS A 715 21.39 20.50 0.65
CA HIS A 715 21.46 21.46 1.75
C HIS A 715 21.25 22.91 1.27
N GLU A 716 22.03 23.35 0.28
CA GLU A 716 21.96 24.71 -0.25
C GLU A 716 20.56 25.04 -0.80
N MET A 717 19.94 24.09 -1.49
CA MET A 717 18.60 24.29 -2.08
C MET A 717 17.50 24.31 -1.00
N LEU A 718 17.58 23.46 0.02
CA LEU A 718 16.64 23.46 1.15
C LEU A 718 16.80 24.70 2.04
N LYS A 719 18.02 25.24 2.15
CA LYS A 719 18.31 26.47 2.90
C LYS A 719 17.62 27.69 2.30
N GLN A 720 17.49 27.79 0.97
CA GLN A 720 16.68 28.83 0.30
C GLN A 720 15.20 28.78 0.72
N LEU A 721 14.74 27.62 1.15
CA LEU A 721 13.39 27.38 1.63
C LEU A 721 13.30 27.44 3.16
N GLU A 722 14.34 27.92 3.85
CA GLU A 722 14.52 27.95 5.31
C GLU A 722 14.25 26.59 5.98
N ILE A 723 14.68 25.50 5.33
CA ILE A 723 14.68 24.15 5.89
C ILE A 723 16.14 23.79 6.22
N ASP A 724 16.45 23.59 7.51
CA ASP A 724 17.79 23.21 7.96
C ASP A 724 17.99 21.68 7.89
N ALA A 725 18.29 21.18 6.70
CA ALA A 725 18.71 19.79 6.51
C ALA A 725 20.24 19.69 6.52
N PRO A 726 20.88 19.13 7.57
CA PRO A 726 22.34 19.16 7.74
C PRO A 726 23.08 18.12 6.88
N VAL A 727 22.84 18.12 5.56
CA VAL A 727 23.57 17.26 4.62
C VAL A 727 24.92 17.90 4.30
N TYR A 728 25.99 17.12 4.41
CA TYR A 728 27.36 17.55 4.14
C TYR A 728 28.07 16.62 3.14
N PRO A 729 28.85 17.17 2.18
CA PRO A 729 29.62 16.36 1.22
C PRO A 729 30.84 15.70 1.88
N LEU A 730 30.76 14.42 2.19
CA LEU A 730 31.92 13.61 2.58
C LEU A 730 32.62 13.06 1.34
N LYS A 731 33.84 13.52 1.08
CA LYS A 731 34.62 13.08 -0.07
C LYS A 731 35.09 11.64 0.13
N GLY A 732 34.87 10.81 -0.88
CA GLY A 732 35.32 9.42 -0.96
C GLY A 732 36.16 9.17 -2.19
N TYR A 733 37.01 8.14 -2.13
CA TYR A 733 37.89 7.73 -3.22
C TYR A 733 37.51 6.34 -3.70
N SER A 734 37.65 6.12 -5.01
CA SER A 734 37.54 4.79 -5.60
C SER A 734 38.48 4.60 -6.78
N ILE A 735 38.86 3.36 -7.01
CA ILE A 735 39.56 2.91 -8.20
C ILE A 735 38.80 1.77 -8.86
N THR A 736 38.88 1.69 -10.18
CA THR A 736 38.39 0.55 -10.94
C THR A 736 39.53 -0.02 -11.76
N THR A 737 39.77 -1.33 -11.65
CA THR A 737 40.82 -2.03 -12.41
C THR A 737 40.23 -3.22 -13.14
N LYS A 738 40.73 -3.49 -14.35
CA LYS A 738 40.27 -4.64 -15.16
C LYS A 738 40.87 -5.94 -14.63
N ILE A 739 40.06 -6.98 -14.50
CA ILE A 739 40.50 -8.31 -14.07
C ILE A 739 41.37 -8.95 -15.14
N ILE A 740 42.54 -9.44 -14.74
CA ILE A 740 43.44 -10.25 -15.57
C ILE A 740 43.18 -11.73 -15.31
N ASP A 741 43.17 -12.12 -14.04
CA ASP A 741 42.95 -13.50 -13.61
C ASP A 741 41.72 -13.58 -12.70
N PRO A 742 40.60 -14.13 -13.20
CA PRO A 742 39.39 -14.35 -12.42
C PRO A 742 39.60 -15.21 -11.17
N ALA A 743 40.54 -16.16 -11.17
CA ALA A 743 40.77 -17.08 -10.05
C ALA A 743 41.58 -16.43 -8.91
N LEU A 744 42.36 -15.39 -9.22
CA LEU A 744 43.12 -14.60 -8.24
C LEU A 744 42.38 -13.34 -7.77
N SER A 745 41.14 -13.14 -8.24
CA SER A 745 40.31 -11.98 -7.92
C SER A 745 39.29 -12.30 -6.82
N PRO A 746 38.71 -11.29 -6.15
CA PRO A 746 37.59 -11.50 -5.23
C PRO A 746 36.46 -12.29 -5.88
N VAL A 747 35.59 -12.90 -5.08
CA VAL A 747 34.36 -13.55 -5.54
C VAL A 747 33.16 -12.64 -5.30
N SER A 748 33.13 -11.94 -4.16
CA SER A 748 32.07 -11.01 -3.77
C SER A 748 32.66 -9.65 -3.35
N THR A 749 32.21 -9.07 -2.24
CA THR A 749 32.82 -7.91 -1.59
C THR A 749 33.58 -8.29 -0.32
N ILE A 750 34.78 -7.73 -0.19
CA ILE A 750 35.60 -7.75 1.03
C ILE A 750 35.70 -6.33 1.59
N LEU A 751 35.43 -6.17 2.88
CA LEU A 751 35.68 -4.97 3.66
C LEU A 751 36.93 -5.18 4.52
N ASP A 752 38.05 -4.55 4.16
CA ASP A 752 39.24 -4.54 5.00
C ASP A 752 39.04 -3.60 6.19
N GLU A 753 38.83 -4.17 7.37
CA GLU A 753 38.58 -3.42 8.60
C GLU A 753 39.76 -2.53 9.01
N SER A 754 40.99 -2.92 8.65
CA SER A 754 42.21 -2.22 9.07
C SER A 754 42.39 -0.89 8.37
N TYR A 755 42.00 -0.83 7.09
CA TYR A 755 42.11 0.38 6.26
C TYR A 755 40.77 1.03 5.93
N LYS A 756 39.65 0.39 6.30
CA LYS A 756 38.28 0.85 5.98
C LYS A 756 38.08 1.00 4.47
N ILE A 757 38.54 0.00 3.73
CA ILE A 757 38.47 -0.08 2.27
C ILE A 757 37.64 -1.29 1.89
N ALA A 758 36.73 -1.10 0.95
CA ALA A 758 35.96 -2.15 0.32
C ALA A 758 36.57 -2.52 -1.03
N LEU A 759 36.61 -3.81 -1.34
CA LEU A 759 37.01 -4.38 -2.61
C LEU A 759 35.86 -5.23 -3.13
N THR A 760 35.24 -4.81 -4.21
CA THR A 760 34.06 -5.46 -4.77
C THR A 760 34.35 -5.98 -6.15
N ARG A 761 33.95 -7.22 -6.41
CA ARG A 761 33.97 -7.79 -7.74
C ARG A 761 32.75 -7.40 -8.56
N PHE A 762 33.01 -6.95 -9.79
CA PHE A 762 32.06 -6.94 -10.91
C PHE A 762 32.43 -8.05 -11.91
N ASP A 763 31.80 -8.09 -13.08
CA ASP A 763 32.02 -9.19 -14.04
C ASP A 763 33.48 -9.29 -14.50
N ASP A 764 34.00 -8.19 -15.03
CA ASP A 764 35.31 -8.10 -15.66
C ASP A 764 36.27 -7.13 -14.95
N ARG A 765 35.87 -6.56 -13.81
CA ARG A 765 36.61 -5.51 -13.11
C ARG A 765 36.45 -5.59 -11.60
N ILE A 766 37.39 -4.98 -10.87
CA ILE A 766 37.36 -4.83 -9.42
C ILE A 766 37.20 -3.35 -9.10
N ARG A 767 36.26 -3.04 -8.22
CA ARG A 767 36.07 -1.70 -7.65
C ARG A 767 36.62 -1.69 -6.25
N VAL A 768 37.58 -0.81 -5.98
CA VAL A 768 38.11 -0.60 -4.63
C VAL A 768 37.72 0.80 -4.18
N GLY A 769 36.99 0.90 -3.08
CA GLY A 769 36.45 2.16 -2.59
C GLY A 769 36.63 2.32 -1.10
N GLY A 770 36.94 3.52 -0.64
CA GLY A 770 37.15 3.75 0.79
C GLY A 770 37.45 5.21 1.12
N MET A 771 37.90 5.39 2.36
CA MET A 771 38.31 6.67 2.96
C MET A 771 37.20 7.73 3.02
N ALA A 772 37.32 8.64 3.97
CA ALA A 772 36.45 9.81 4.09
C ALA A 772 37.30 11.05 4.29
N GLU A 773 37.00 12.11 3.54
CA GLU A 773 37.62 13.42 3.72
C GLU A 773 36.55 14.50 3.92
N ILE A 774 36.68 15.25 5.01
CA ILE A 774 35.86 16.43 5.31
C ILE A 774 36.59 17.63 4.70
N ASN A 775 36.20 18.01 3.47
CA ASN A 775 36.85 19.10 2.70
C ASN A 775 35.86 19.78 1.73
N GLY A 776 34.60 19.93 2.14
CA GLY A 776 33.56 20.56 1.32
C GLY A 776 33.35 19.86 -0.02
N PHE A 777 33.17 20.64 -1.08
CA PHE A 777 32.89 20.15 -2.43
C PHE A 777 34.15 19.89 -3.29
N ASP A 778 35.33 19.76 -2.67
CA ASP A 778 36.58 19.48 -3.38
C ASP A 778 36.59 18.05 -3.98
N ARG A 779 36.87 17.95 -5.28
CA ARG A 779 36.95 16.70 -6.04
C ARG A 779 38.35 16.38 -6.55
N SER A 780 39.37 17.13 -6.12
CA SER A 780 40.75 16.89 -6.55
C SER A 780 41.26 15.50 -6.14
N LEU A 781 42.01 14.84 -7.02
CA LEU A 781 42.67 13.58 -6.68
C LEU A 781 43.94 13.83 -5.86
N LYS A 782 44.29 12.87 -4.99
CA LYS A 782 45.51 12.91 -4.16
C LYS A 782 46.23 11.59 -4.30
N SER A 783 47.45 11.62 -4.85
CA SER A 783 48.26 10.41 -5.11
C SER A 783 48.41 9.52 -3.88
N SER A 784 48.62 10.08 -2.69
CA SER A 784 48.74 9.27 -1.46
C SER A 784 47.51 8.42 -1.13
N ARG A 785 46.31 8.85 -1.56
CA ARG A 785 45.06 8.10 -1.40
C ARG A 785 44.93 7.01 -2.45
N GLU A 786 45.32 7.32 -3.67
CA GLU A 786 45.42 6.39 -4.80
C GLU A 786 46.35 5.22 -4.47
N ASP A 787 47.55 5.54 -3.98
CA ASP A 787 48.57 4.58 -3.56
C ASP A 787 48.04 3.62 -2.48
N THR A 788 47.25 4.15 -1.54
CA THR A 788 46.69 3.32 -0.46
C THR A 788 45.63 2.34 -0.97
N LEU A 789 44.77 2.75 -1.91
CA LEU A 789 43.77 1.85 -2.52
C LEU A 789 44.46 0.75 -3.34
N LEU A 790 45.47 1.10 -4.13
CA LEU A 790 46.27 0.16 -4.90
C LEU A 790 47.06 -0.80 -4.00
N MET A 791 47.66 -0.30 -2.93
CA MET A 791 48.39 -1.10 -1.96
C MET A 791 47.48 -2.18 -1.35
N VAL A 792 46.26 -1.83 -0.91
CA VAL A 792 45.35 -2.82 -0.31
C VAL A 792 44.90 -3.86 -1.34
N LEU A 793 44.61 -3.44 -2.58
CA LEU A 793 44.28 -4.35 -3.67
C LEU A 793 45.43 -5.34 -3.94
N GLN A 794 46.66 -4.85 -4.10
CA GLN A 794 47.84 -5.69 -4.34
C GLN A 794 48.16 -6.61 -3.16
N GLN A 795 47.89 -6.15 -1.93
CA GLN A 795 48.16 -6.96 -0.73
C GLN A 795 47.20 -8.13 -0.60
N LEU A 796 45.90 -7.90 -0.84
CA LEU A 796 44.87 -8.93 -0.67
C LEU A 796 44.72 -9.81 -1.92
N PHE A 797 44.87 -9.25 -3.11
CA PHE A 797 44.63 -9.91 -4.39
C PHE A 797 45.78 -9.61 -5.39
N PRO A 798 47.00 -10.13 -5.13
CA PRO A 798 48.13 -9.90 -6.03
C PRO A 798 47.87 -10.53 -7.41
N ASN A 799 48.24 -9.81 -8.47
CA ASN A 799 48.06 -10.21 -9.88
C ASN A 799 46.60 -10.40 -10.34
N ALA A 800 45.61 -10.00 -9.53
CA ALA A 800 44.20 -10.12 -9.88
C ALA A 800 43.78 -9.23 -11.05
N SER A 801 44.32 -8.01 -11.11
CA SER A 801 43.89 -6.96 -12.05
C SER A 801 45.05 -6.15 -12.62
N ASP A 802 44.83 -5.53 -13.78
CA ASP A 802 45.78 -4.61 -14.41
C ASP A 802 45.75 -3.26 -13.68
N ILE A 803 46.89 -2.91 -13.07
CA ILE A 803 47.04 -1.69 -12.29
C ILE A 803 47.45 -0.51 -13.18
N SER A 804 48.03 -0.78 -14.34
CA SER A 804 48.36 0.27 -15.31
C SER A 804 47.09 0.88 -15.94
N ASP A 805 45.99 0.12 -15.94
CA ASP A 805 44.65 0.53 -16.40
C ASP A 805 43.74 1.01 -15.23
N ALA A 806 44.32 1.41 -14.10
CA ALA A 806 43.54 1.86 -12.95
C ALA A 806 42.85 3.21 -13.20
N HIS A 807 41.52 3.22 -13.11
CA HIS A 807 40.69 4.41 -13.26
C HIS A 807 40.32 4.98 -11.90
N PHE A 808 40.85 6.16 -11.58
CA PHE A 808 40.65 6.86 -10.31
C PHE A 808 39.44 7.80 -10.35
N TRP A 809 38.73 7.88 -9.24
CA TRP A 809 37.57 8.76 -9.10
C TRP A 809 37.33 9.22 -7.66
N THR A 810 36.72 10.40 -7.51
CA THR A 810 36.21 10.89 -6.23
C THR A 810 34.75 11.32 -6.30
N GLY A 811 34.03 11.06 -5.22
CA GLY A 811 32.61 11.37 -5.05
C GLY A 811 32.32 12.06 -3.74
N LEU A 812 31.20 12.79 -3.68
CA LEU A 812 30.78 13.56 -2.53
C LEU A 812 29.54 12.89 -1.91
N ARG A 813 29.75 12.08 -0.87
CA ARG A 813 28.71 11.31 -0.20
C ARG A 813 27.84 12.26 0.66
N PRO A 814 26.51 12.30 0.47
CA PRO A 814 25.64 13.23 1.19
C PRO A 814 25.40 12.75 2.61
N ALA A 815 26.25 13.11 3.55
CA ALA A 815 26.18 12.59 4.91
C ALA A 815 25.43 13.52 5.85
N THR A 816 24.55 12.95 6.65
CA THR A 816 23.95 13.60 7.81
C THR A 816 24.82 13.40 9.06
N PRO A 817 24.69 14.25 10.10
CA PRO A 817 25.48 14.11 11.32
C PRO A 817 25.17 12.82 12.08
N ASP A 818 23.92 12.37 12.00
CA ASP A 818 23.42 11.14 12.64
C ASP A 818 23.58 9.88 11.76
N GLY A 819 24.02 10.04 10.52
CA GLY A 819 24.21 8.98 9.52
C GLY A 819 22.92 8.46 8.86
N THR A 820 21.75 8.82 9.38
CA THR A 820 20.45 8.37 8.89
C THR A 820 19.98 9.23 7.71
N PRO A 821 19.29 8.67 6.69
CA PRO A 821 18.78 9.46 5.57
C PRO A 821 17.64 10.40 6.01
N ILE A 822 17.39 11.45 5.23
CA ILE A 822 16.26 12.37 5.39
C ILE A 822 15.23 12.03 4.32
N VAL A 823 14.15 11.36 4.74
CA VAL A 823 13.09 10.84 3.87
C VAL A 823 11.72 11.28 4.40
N GLY A 824 10.91 11.92 3.56
CA GLY A 824 9.51 12.24 3.86
C GLY A 824 9.17 13.72 3.78
N LYS A 825 8.11 14.12 4.49
CA LYS A 825 7.50 15.46 4.40
C LYS A 825 8.43 16.56 4.89
N THR A 826 8.20 17.76 4.38
CA THR A 826 8.76 19.02 4.90
C THR A 826 7.63 19.92 5.42
N ARG A 827 7.98 21.13 5.87
CA ARG A 827 6.99 22.15 6.27
C ARG A 827 6.06 22.59 5.13
N TYR A 828 6.48 22.41 3.87
CA TYR A 828 5.64 22.66 2.69
C TYR A 828 4.84 21.42 2.34
N GLN A 829 3.53 21.59 2.11
CA GLN A 829 2.59 20.47 1.95
C GLN A 829 2.93 19.54 0.76
N ASN A 830 3.60 20.08 -0.26
CA ASN A 830 3.91 19.38 -1.50
C ASN A 830 5.41 19.24 -1.78
N LEU A 831 6.28 19.50 -0.79
CA LEU A 831 7.72 19.24 -0.90
C LEU A 831 8.12 18.10 0.03
N TYR A 832 8.83 17.15 -0.56
CA TYR A 832 9.34 15.97 0.12
C TYR A 832 10.86 15.88 -0.04
N THR A 833 11.51 15.21 0.91
CA THR A 833 12.95 14.96 0.91
C THR A 833 13.22 13.48 0.70
N ASN A 834 14.27 13.18 -0.06
CA ASN A 834 14.88 11.86 -0.13
C ASN A 834 16.38 12.07 -0.41
N THR A 835 17.13 12.38 0.64
CA THR A 835 18.55 12.76 0.55
C THR A 835 19.29 12.40 1.84
N GLY A 836 20.61 12.61 1.92
CA GLY A 836 21.36 12.43 3.16
C GLY A 836 21.76 10.98 3.48
N HIS A 837 21.71 10.06 2.52
CA HIS A 837 21.97 8.62 2.76
C HIS A 837 23.44 8.24 3.01
N GLY A 838 24.36 9.21 3.01
CA GLY A 838 25.77 9.00 3.32
C GLY A 838 26.45 7.97 2.41
N THR A 839 27.14 7.00 3.02
CA THR A 839 27.88 5.93 2.33
C THR A 839 27.00 4.78 1.84
N LEU A 840 25.77 4.66 2.34
CA LEU A 840 24.86 3.53 2.09
C LEU A 840 23.69 3.90 1.18
N GLY A 841 23.85 4.96 0.37
CA GLY A 841 22.79 5.48 -0.49
C GLY A 841 22.16 4.45 -1.42
N TRP A 842 22.95 3.57 -2.02
CA TRP A 842 22.40 2.52 -2.88
C TRP A 842 21.73 1.40 -2.08
N THR A 843 22.31 1.01 -0.94
CA THR A 843 21.70 0.02 -0.03
C THR A 843 20.29 0.43 0.39
N MET A 844 20.06 1.71 0.63
CA MET A 844 18.77 2.25 1.11
C MET A 844 17.88 2.81 -0.02
N SER A 845 18.29 2.77 -1.30
CA SER A 845 17.61 3.52 -2.37
C SER A 845 16.21 3.01 -2.65
N CYS A 846 16.04 1.69 -2.80
CA CYS A 846 14.73 1.11 -3.14
C CYS A 846 13.72 1.28 -2.01
N GLY A 847 14.13 1.05 -0.77
CA GLY A 847 13.27 1.18 0.41
C GLY A 847 12.87 2.63 0.68
N SER A 848 13.82 3.57 0.59
CA SER A 848 13.51 5.00 0.74
C SER A 848 12.61 5.53 -0.37
N ALA A 849 12.81 5.09 -1.62
CA ALA A 849 11.96 5.45 -2.75
C ALA A 849 10.54 4.87 -2.64
N LYS A 850 10.39 3.59 -2.27
CA LYS A 850 9.07 2.97 -2.05
C LYS A 850 8.32 3.63 -0.91
N LEU A 851 9.01 3.87 0.22
CA LEU A 851 8.47 4.61 1.36
C LEU A 851 7.98 6.00 0.94
N LEU A 852 8.82 6.77 0.24
CA LEU A 852 8.47 8.09 -0.25
C LEU A 852 7.25 8.04 -1.18
N SER A 853 7.20 7.06 -2.09
CA SER A 853 6.07 6.87 -2.98
C SER A 853 4.78 6.64 -2.20
N ASP A 854 4.81 5.80 -1.17
CA ASP A 854 3.64 5.56 -0.33
C ASP A 854 3.20 6.84 0.38
N ILE A 855 4.14 7.61 0.95
CA ILE A 855 3.83 8.89 1.60
C ILE A 855 3.15 9.87 0.62
N ILE A 856 3.69 10.02 -0.60
CA ILE A 856 3.17 10.96 -1.60
C ILE A 856 1.80 10.50 -2.13
N SER A 857 1.63 9.20 -2.37
CA SER A 857 0.36 8.62 -2.82
C SER A 857 -0.72 8.56 -1.73
N GLY A 858 -0.38 8.90 -0.48
CA GLY A 858 -1.28 8.79 0.67
C GLY A 858 -1.47 7.35 1.17
N THR A 859 -0.56 6.45 0.80
CA THR A 859 -0.62 5.00 1.08
C THR A 859 0.01 4.77 2.42
N THR A 860 -0.58 3.89 3.22
CA THR A 860 0.04 3.49 4.49
C THR A 860 1.36 2.78 4.19
N PRO A 861 2.52 3.35 4.60
CA PRO A 861 3.80 2.70 4.36
C PRO A 861 3.95 1.43 5.20
N GLN A 862 4.80 0.51 4.75
CA GLN A 862 5.03 -0.78 5.43
C GLN A 862 5.97 -0.69 6.63
N ILE A 863 6.75 0.40 6.72
CA ILE A 863 7.68 0.65 7.81
C ILE A 863 7.37 1.99 8.50
N GLU A 864 7.75 2.09 9.78
CA GLU A 864 7.71 3.36 10.51
C GLU A 864 8.69 4.38 9.91
N TYR A 865 8.24 5.64 9.79
CA TYR A 865 8.98 6.68 9.06
C TYR A 865 8.93 8.09 9.67
N ASP A 866 8.15 8.31 10.73
CA ASP A 866 7.96 9.65 11.32
C ASP A 866 9.26 10.26 11.86
N ASP A 867 10.26 9.42 12.15
CA ASP A 867 11.58 9.79 12.65
C ASP A 867 12.65 9.86 11.54
N LEU A 868 12.28 9.66 10.28
CA LEU A 868 13.17 9.75 9.10
C LEU A 868 13.06 11.08 8.36
N ASN A 869 12.05 11.89 8.63
CA ASN A 869 11.87 13.19 7.96
C ASN A 869 12.80 14.28 8.53
N VAL A 870 12.76 15.47 7.93
CA VAL A 870 13.65 16.59 8.28
C VAL A 870 13.37 17.20 9.67
N PHE A 871 12.16 17.05 10.20
CA PHE A 871 11.74 17.68 11.46
C PHE A 871 12.52 17.16 12.68
N ARG A 872 13.23 16.03 12.56
CA ARG A 872 14.10 15.53 13.63
C ARG A 872 15.28 16.46 13.96
N TYR A 873 15.60 17.40 13.08
CA TYR A 873 16.65 18.39 13.29
C TYR A 873 16.15 19.73 13.79
N ASP A 874 14.83 19.95 13.79
CA ASP A 874 14.26 21.20 14.30
C ASP A 874 14.38 21.22 15.82
N SER A 875 15.12 22.19 16.34
CA SER A 875 15.40 22.38 17.77
C SER A 875 14.19 22.81 18.61
N VAL A 876 12.97 22.60 18.12
CA VAL A 876 11.71 23.02 18.76
C VAL A 876 11.04 21.88 19.56
N ASN A 877 11.54 20.63 19.47
CA ASN A 877 10.93 19.48 20.16
C ASN A 877 11.93 18.65 20.99
N HIS A 878 12.61 19.27 21.96
CA HIS A 878 13.17 18.55 23.11
C HIS A 878 12.72 19.16 24.42
#